data_AF-A0A1H0V2H3-F1
#
_entry.id   AF-A0A1H0V2H3-F1
#
_cell.length_a   1.000
_cell.length_b   1.000
_cell.length_c   1.000
_cell.angle_alpha   90.00
_cell.angle_beta   90.00
_cell.angle_gamma   90.00
#
_symmetry.space_group_name_H-M   'P 1'
#
loop_
_entity.id
_entity.type
_entity.pdbx_description
1 polymer ?
#
loop_
_entity_poly.entity_id
_entity_poly.type
_entity_poly.pdbx_seq_one_letter_code
_entity_poly.pdbx_strand_id
1 'polypeptide(L)'
;MNEASVAEQQQIFDAPMEQAEREAVNALVTKHKANAALTQQLALDASRLVTTSQERLARQAEAGFFKRLASAISGKTNENQALNQLDMLKIQRFAWHYLQQLQQQNLINAQAIAVIRNNLGTMNDYIIETRDFLEHAVDRLHHRLQHVENNTGFNTWALNVEANKRRFKSIPKNLLILRLTYDFMRRNPQVNLTGDDVDNYLVTTLEKLHVNCDEEIRLLDFVSELIDQIDVVGIAQYRAAIELSFDDHTIDSDFIQKNVSGIGFNSLYFLSDHYDKIVDLIGDESLCNSDEAREKIISKFFGRELSGLSTVYGIRALIHEMVGGSQVAIDIYKDVHGLNVVEEAVEEIPASSASEAVALVSSLSDIKAHTGLDSSSSAEWKRQYLVLLALCVENSVSLNAMSREFISLLTERADLPDLQPEMLQVADQPRKHSEYQSTLLATLDTEDKKYTWLIDAFYLLTLAGRPVESPSVKVLLGVLKPAQLKECLPAMLTLVNGDDESEVLAAAKTLSALTRGWRNILQYRTLRFDSYFAEPVKRLDAVSWRVTQQLLEMSSVYAKGMEHSVFFNFSDGSFVSNLTDKASAKVCSMGRSSALSGLNEHRKKARALITENRSALSQANSVISQWGMPDFECKDDIAYSDYELDNSAENEDWGDQFGRYYHQVEGVLEAFSRACSDASDQIGFFMGGDFDKSVVKIREQKQADRLRREQLEKLEKQSVTLTKDGREHLFTIEWTKVENPPCDPDKINHVKTDGKIWLIVASVDSNDVFYRSEDGVHWQEVLLDTPDFKVWFESISIVNGTWLIRNRASSRGTRSEGVYYSSDALEWRHRLGPVPANNSSLSLNDGHLSTKEIIYFNGMWLWICTQYERYSYIEKGFFSDSTKTGSYARTIVFCAKTLDGPWQRWDKSPTPDEGVKIETISALPGRNALLAFCEYDYSYLRDKKKPEMPPFVMYYGAAKTWQKCNWGGSTNFGHYRTPPAFADGGDELVYIGSEILSSEKGYDWQLRDSSLSFKGYFPLKDVSLFTPDNSGSAIHVSQDLREFKELMLDDGAWSHLTANQANILGVYYANRHEETMLRIGNYITQEKS
;
A
#
# COMPACT_ATOMS: atom_id res chain seq x y z
N MET A 1 21.34 33.06 30.66
CA MET A 1 20.31 33.34 31.68
C MET A 1 18.98 33.41 30.97
N ASN A 2 18.12 32.45 31.24
CA ASN A 2 16.69 32.61 31.50
C ASN A 2 16.24 31.24 31.97
N GLU A 3 16.00 31.10 33.27
CA GLU A 3 15.39 29.90 33.84
C GLU A 3 13.90 29.94 33.49
N ALA A 4 13.54 29.32 32.37
CA ALA A 4 12.15 28.98 32.10
C ALA A 4 11.67 28.06 33.23
N SER A 5 10.56 28.43 33.86
CA SER A 5 10.02 27.77 35.04
C SER A 5 9.46 26.38 34.67
N VAL A 6 9.27 25.52 35.67
CA VAL A 6 8.68 24.17 35.48
C VAL A 6 7.28 24.22 34.81
N ALA A 7 6.60 25.37 34.84
CA ALA A 7 5.35 25.58 34.11
C ALA A 7 5.51 25.65 32.58
N GLU A 8 6.65 26.12 32.07
CA GLU A 8 6.92 26.22 30.61
C GLU A 8 7.28 24.86 29.98
N GLN A 9 7.82 23.91 30.76
CA GLN A 9 8.10 22.56 30.26
C GLN A 9 6.87 21.66 30.14
N GLN A 10 5.79 21.92 30.91
CA GLN A 10 4.52 21.22 30.71
C GLN A 10 3.80 21.71 29.44
N GLN A 11 3.93 23.00 29.10
CA GLN A 11 3.39 23.58 27.87
C GLN A 11 3.98 22.96 26.58
N ILE A 12 5.24 22.49 26.60
CA ILE A 12 5.90 21.86 25.45
C ILE A 12 5.32 20.47 25.08
N PHE A 13 4.69 19.75 26.02
CA PHE A 13 4.19 18.38 25.79
C PHE A 13 2.68 18.27 25.53
N ASP A 14 1.87 19.24 25.94
CA ASP A 14 0.40 19.19 25.84
C ASP A 14 -0.13 19.59 24.44
N ALA A 15 0.61 19.19 23.39
CA ALA A 15 0.74 20.01 22.20
C ALA A 15 0.73 19.19 20.86
N PRO A 16 0.12 19.71 19.76
CA PRO A 16 -0.09 19.09 18.45
C PRO A 16 0.99 19.35 17.40
N MET A 17 1.37 18.34 16.66
CA MET A 17 2.02 18.50 15.35
C MET A 17 1.38 19.60 14.47
N GLU A 18 2.21 20.45 13.87
CA GLU A 18 1.81 21.49 12.90
C GLU A 18 1.07 20.88 11.70
N GLN A 19 0.39 21.70 10.90
CA GLN A 19 -0.41 21.25 9.75
C GLN A 19 0.39 20.33 8.79
N ALA A 20 1.66 20.66 8.48
CA ALA A 20 2.52 19.85 7.62
C ALA A 20 2.91 18.49 8.25
N GLU A 21 3.17 18.45 9.56
CA GLU A 21 3.45 17.22 10.30
C GLU A 21 2.19 16.36 10.51
N ARG A 22 1.03 17.02 10.73
CA ARG A 22 -0.30 16.39 10.77
C ARG A 22 -0.69 15.78 9.45
N GLU A 23 -0.39 16.44 8.34
CA GLU A 23 -0.63 15.91 7.00
C GLU A 23 0.36 14.80 6.67
N ALA A 24 1.63 14.91 7.07
CA ALA A 24 2.60 13.82 6.92
C ALA A 24 2.19 12.55 7.70
N VAL A 25 1.79 12.69 8.97
CA VAL A 25 1.35 11.55 9.80
C VAL A 25 -0.05 11.09 9.45
N ASN A 26 -1.00 11.95 9.09
CA ASN A 26 -2.30 11.52 8.57
C ASN A 26 -2.13 10.80 7.22
N ALA A 27 -1.22 11.23 6.34
CA ALA A 27 -0.90 10.50 5.11
C ALA A 27 -0.25 9.15 5.42
N LEU A 28 0.66 9.07 6.39
CA LEU A 28 1.27 7.81 6.83
C LEU A 28 0.21 6.85 7.42
N VAL A 29 -0.64 7.33 8.32
CA VAL A 29 -1.71 6.55 8.98
C VAL A 29 -2.81 6.15 8.00
N THR A 30 -3.17 7.00 7.04
CA THR A 30 -4.18 6.68 6.02
C THR A 30 -3.63 5.68 5.00
N LYS A 31 -2.34 5.79 4.62
CA LYS A 31 -1.63 4.78 3.81
C LYS A 31 -1.53 3.44 4.54
N HIS A 32 -1.33 3.43 5.86
CA HIS A 32 -1.38 2.22 6.69
C HIS A 32 -2.79 1.61 6.81
N LYS A 33 -3.83 2.43 7.06
CA LYS A 33 -5.22 1.95 7.16
C LYS A 33 -5.76 1.41 5.83
N ALA A 34 -5.44 2.06 4.71
CA ALA A 34 -5.83 1.58 3.38
C ALA A 34 -5.19 0.22 3.04
N ASN A 35 -3.91 0.03 3.38
CA ASN A 35 -3.26 -1.28 3.22
C ASN A 35 -3.89 -2.35 4.14
N ALA A 36 -4.16 -2.04 5.41
CA ALA A 36 -4.78 -3.00 6.34
C ALA A 36 -6.20 -3.44 5.92
N ALA A 37 -7.02 -2.51 5.42
CA ALA A 37 -8.38 -2.80 4.96
C ALA A 37 -8.39 -3.64 3.68
N LEU A 38 -7.57 -3.31 2.68
CA LEU A 38 -7.46 -4.10 1.44
C LEU A 38 -6.91 -5.51 1.75
N THR A 39 -5.96 -5.62 2.68
CA THR A 39 -5.44 -6.89 3.20
C THR A 39 -6.57 -7.73 3.83
N GLN A 40 -7.37 -7.19 4.76
CA GLN A 40 -8.51 -7.92 5.34
C GLN A 40 -9.57 -8.32 4.30
N GLN A 41 -9.84 -7.47 3.32
CA GLN A 41 -10.82 -7.74 2.26
C GLN A 41 -10.36 -8.89 1.33
N LEU A 42 -9.09 -8.90 0.92
CA LEU A 42 -8.49 -9.98 0.12
C LEU A 42 -8.54 -11.34 0.83
N ALA A 43 -8.35 -11.36 2.15
CA ALA A 43 -8.49 -12.58 2.96
C ALA A 43 -9.95 -13.07 3.07
N LEU A 44 -10.90 -12.14 3.25
CA LEU A 44 -12.33 -12.47 3.35
C LEU A 44 -12.90 -12.99 2.02
N ASP A 45 -12.52 -12.40 0.88
CA ASP A 45 -12.97 -12.85 -0.44
C ASP A 45 -12.36 -14.21 -0.83
N ALA A 46 -11.09 -14.46 -0.49
CA ALA A 46 -10.50 -15.79 -0.62
C ALA A 46 -11.26 -16.83 0.23
N SER A 47 -11.63 -16.49 1.48
CA SER A 47 -12.39 -17.38 2.36
C SER A 47 -13.82 -17.66 1.87
N ARG A 48 -14.50 -16.66 1.28
CA ARG A 48 -15.81 -16.84 0.62
C ARG A 48 -15.73 -17.76 -0.60
N LEU A 49 -14.71 -17.61 -1.46
CA LEU A 49 -14.51 -18.48 -2.62
C LEU A 49 -14.25 -19.94 -2.22
N VAL A 50 -13.43 -20.18 -1.20
CA VAL A 50 -13.18 -21.52 -0.65
C VAL A 50 -14.48 -22.17 -0.13
N THR A 51 -15.28 -21.42 0.62
CA THR A 51 -16.55 -21.90 1.19
C THR A 51 -17.56 -22.25 0.08
N THR A 52 -17.68 -21.38 -0.93
CA THR A 52 -18.58 -21.59 -2.07
C THR A 52 -18.16 -22.82 -2.92
N SER A 53 -16.86 -23.09 -3.04
CA SER A 53 -16.36 -24.29 -3.73
C SER A 53 -16.64 -25.57 -2.94
N GLN A 54 -16.48 -25.53 -1.60
CA GLN A 54 -16.83 -26.66 -0.72
C GLN A 54 -18.33 -26.99 -0.76
N GLU A 55 -19.22 -25.99 -0.82
CA GLU A 55 -20.67 -26.22 -0.94
C GLU A 55 -21.06 -26.89 -2.28
N ARG A 56 -20.41 -26.52 -3.40
CA ARG A 56 -20.63 -27.19 -4.69
C ARG A 56 -20.17 -28.65 -4.64
N LEU A 57 -19.01 -28.93 -4.02
CA LEU A 57 -18.49 -30.28 -3.81
C LEU A 57 -19.42 -31.12 -2.90
N ALA A 58 -19.97 -30.53 -1.83
CA ALA A 58 -20.94 -31.19 -0.96
C ALA A 58 -22.22 -31.58 -1.72
N ARG A 59 -22.82 -30.66 -2.49
CA ARG A 59 -24.00 -30.94 -3.34
C ARG A 59 -23.74 -32.01 -4.40
N GLN A 60 -22.50 -32.15 -4.87
CA GLN A 60 -22.11 -33.22 -5.81
C GLN A 60 -21.90 -34.58 -5.10
N ALA A 61 -21.47 -34.58 -3.84
CA ALA A 61 -21.32 -35.77 -3.01
C ALA A 61 -22.67 -36.40 -2.61
N GLU A 62 -23.70 -35.59 -2.37
CA GLU A 62 -25.05 -36.04 -1.99
C GLU A 62 -25.90 -36.58 -3.16
N ALA A 63 -25.55 -36.28 -4.42
CA ALA A 63 -26.29 -36.76 -5.57
C ALA A 63 -26.09 -38.27 -5.79
N GLY A 64 -27.15 -39.08 -5.64
CA GLY A 64 -27.10 -40.55 -5.77
C GLY A 64 -26.49 -41.07 -7.10
N PHE A 65 -25.81 -42.22 -7.00
CA PHE A 65 -24.97 -42.85 -8.04
C PHE A 65 -25.51 -42.77 -9.48
N PHE A 66 -26.75 -43.19 -9.73
CA PHE A 66 -27.35 -43.18 -11.08
C PHE A 66 -27.57 -41.76 -11.65
N LYS A 67 -27.77 -40.76 -10.80
CA LYS A 67 -27.91 -39.35 -11.20
C LYS A 67 -26.56 -38.77 -11.65
N ARG A 68 -25.45 -39.19 -11.02
CA ARG A 68 -24.09 -38.81 -11.43
C ARG A 68 -23.70 -39.39 -12.79
N LEU A 69 -24.06 -40.65 -13.07
CA LEU A 69 -23.79 -41.27 -14.38
C LEU A 69 -24.56 -40.57 -15.53
N ALA A 70 -25.83 -40.23 -15.32
CA ALA A 70 -26.62 -39.46 -16.30
C ALA A 70 -26.11 -38.01 -16.49
N SER A 71 -25.51 -37.41 -15.45
CA SER A 71 -24.92 -36.06 -15.50
C SER A 71 -23.56 -36.03 -16.23
N ALA A 72 -22.82 -37.14 -16.23
CA ALA A 72 -21.59 -37.29 -17.01
C ALA A 72 -21.88 -37.42 -18.52
N ILE A 73 -22.94 -38.15 -18.89
CA ILE A 73 -23.35 -38.34 -20.30
C ILE A 73 -24.00 -37.08 -20.90
N SER A 74 -24.50 -36.15 -20.08
CA SER A 74 -25.17 -34.91 -20.50
C SER A 74 -24.32 -33.63 -20.40
N GLY A 75 -23.00 -33.74 -20.16
CA GLY A 75 -22.05 -32.62 -20.24
C GLY A 75 -22.00 -31.67 -19.02
N LYS A 76 -23.03 -31.65 -18.15
CA LYS A 76 -23.13 -30.75 -16.97
C LYS A 76 -22.05 -30.91 -15.90
N THR A 77 -21.18 -31.91 -16.03
CA THR A 77 -20.06 -32.12 -15.10
C THR A 77 -18.86 -31.21 -15.45
N ASN A 78 -18.68 -30.86 -16.72
CA ASN A 78 -17.53 -30.07 -17.17
C ASN A 78 -17.68 -28.57 -16.84
N GLU A 79 -18.89 -28.01 -16.88
CA GLU A 79 -19.15 -26.60 -16.47
C GLU A 79 -18.77 -26.35 -15.01
N ASN A 80 -19.08 -27.30 -14.12
CA ASN A 80 -18.75 -27.17 -12.69
C ASN A 80 -17.25 -27.33 -12.41
N GLN A 81 -16.53 -28.13 -13.20
CA GLN A 81 -15.05 -28.19 -13.10
C GLN A 81 -14.40 -26.91 -13.63
N ALA A 82 -14.89 -26.34 -14.72
CA ALA A 82 -14.37 -25.08 -15.26
C ALA A 82 -14.58 -23.90 -14.27
N LEU A 83 -15.75 -23.82 -13.63
CA LEU A 83 -16.01 -22.80 -12.60
C LEU A 83 -15.08 -22.95 -11.38
N ASN A 84 -14.81 -24.18 -10.94
CA ASN A 84 -13.89 -24.41 -9.81
C ASN A 84 -12.42 -24.09 -10.15
N GLN A 85 -11.98 -24.26 -11.40
CA GLN A 85 -10.64 -23.83 -11.83
C GLN A 85 -10.52 -22.29 -11.85
N LEU A 86 -11.54 -21.60 -12.37
CA LEU A 86 -11.60 -20.14 -12.43
C LEU A 86 -11.70 -19.48 -11.03
N ASP A 87 -12.40 -20.12 -10.10
CA ASP A 87 -12.45 -19.68 -8.69
C ASP A 87 -11.10 -19.89 -7.97
N MET A 88 -10.34 -20.95 -8.30
CA MET A 88 -9.02 -21.23 -7.72
C MET A 88 -7.93 -20.24 -8.16
N LEU A 89 -7.98 -19.78 -9.41
CA LEU A 89 -7.05 -18.78 -9.95
C LEU A 89 -7.32 -17.37 -9.39
N LYS A 90 -8.59 -17.03 -9.08
CA LYS A 90 -8.92 -15.81 -8.32
C LYS A 90 -8.35 -15.84 -6.90
N ILE A 91 -8.42 -16.98 -6.21
CA ILE A 91 -7.81 -17.15 -4.88
C ILE A 91 -6.28 -16.95 -4.96
N GLN A 92 -5.59 -17.51 -5.96
CA GLN A 92 -4.15 -17.28 -6.14
C GLN A 92 -3.80 -15.80 -6.40
N ARG A 93 -4.60 -15.10 -7.20
CA ARG A 93 -4.44 -13.64 -7.45
C ARG A 93 -4.63 -12.82 -6.17
N PHE A 94 -5.60 -13.17 -5.32
CA PHE A 94 -5.80 -12.48 -4.04
C PHE A 94 -4.71 -12.77 -3.02
N ALA A 95 -4.24 -14.02 -2.91
CA ALA A 95 -3.12 -14.40 -2.04
C ALA A 95 -1.82 -13.66 -2.41
N TRP A 96 -1.56 -13.44 -3.70
CA TRP A 96 -0.38 -12.72 -4.18
C TRP A 96 -0.42 -11.22 -3.82
N HIS A 97 -1.55 -10.54 -4.03
CA HIS A 97 -1.70 -9.13 -3.60
C HIS A 97 -1.68 -8.97 -2.07
N TYR A 98 -2.21 -9.94 -1.33
CA TYR A 98 -2.17 -9.97 0.14
C TYR A 98 -0.72 -10.09 0.66
N LEU A 99 0.08 -10.99 0.07
CA LEU A 99 1.52 -11.11 0.37
C LEU A 99 2.30 -9.83 0.04
N GLN A 100 1.99 -9.19 -1.10
CA GLN A 100 2.64 -7.96 -1.53
C GLN A 100 2.34 -6.77 -0.58
N GLN A 101 1.12 -6.68 -0.03
CA GLN A 101 0.78 -5.65 0.96
C GLN A 101 1.38 -5.91 2.34
N LEU A 102 1.46 -7.16 2.80
CA LEU A 102 2.11 -7.49 4.07
C LEU A 102 3.61 -7.13 4.07
N GLN A 103 4.32 -7.33 2.95
CA GLN A 103 5.70 -6.84 2.80
C GLN A 103 5.79 -5.31 2.89
N GLN A 104 4.83 -4.56 2.33
CA GLN A 104 4.79 -3.11 2.48
C GLN A 104 4.44 -2.65 3.90
N GLN A 105 3.62 -3.41 4.64
CA GLN A 105 3.19 -3.04 5.99
C GLN A 105 4.32 -3.22 7.04
N ASN A 106 5.15 -4.26 6.88
CA ASN A 106 6.29 -4.51 7.77
C ASN A 106 7.46 -3.54 7.55
N LEU A 107 7.73 -3.13 6.31
CA LEU A 107 8.88 -2.25 5.99
C LEU A 107 8.72 -0.83 6.57
N ILE A 108 7.48 -0.34 6.73
CA ILE A 108 7.21 1.01 7.23
C ILE A 108 7.23 1.07 8.77
N ASN A 109 6.80 0.01 9.47
CA ASN A 109 6.91 -0.05 10.93
C ASN A 109 8.36 0.00 11.43
N ALA A 110 9.30 -0.59 10.67
CA ALA A 110 10.73 -0.50 10.97
C ALA A 110 11.31 0.91 10.69
N GLN A 111 10.91 1.53 9.57
CA GLN A 111 11.35 2.90 9.22
C GLN A 111 10.83 3.96 10.20
N ALA A 112 9.60 3.84 10.71
CA ALA A 112 9.05 4.78 11.66
C ALA A 112 9.89 4.88 12.95
N ILE A 113 10.33 3.74 13.51
CA ILE A 113 11.11 3.71 14.76
C ILE A 113 12.54 4.24 14.55
N ALA A 114 13.15 3.98 13.39
CA ALA A 114 14.47 4.51 13.04
C ALA A 114 14.48 6.04 12.84
N VAL A 115 13.44 6.60 12.19
CA VAL A 115 13.28 8.06 12.00
C VAL A 115 13.03 8.77 13.34
N ILE A 116 12.23 8.17 14.23
CA ILE A 116 12.01 8.69 15.59
C ILE A 116 13.31 8.79 16.39
N ARG A 117 14.26 7.85 16.21
CA ARG A 117 15.55 7.85 16.95
C ARG A 117 16.55 8.91 16.45
N ASN A 118 16.51 9.28 15.17
CA ASN A 118 17.42 10.30 14.61
C ASN A 118 16.90 11.74 14.78
N ASN A 119 15.60 11.98 14.66
CA ASN A 119 15.06 13.35 14.78
C ASN A 119 15.05 13.89 16.23
N LEU A 120 15.15 13.01 17.24
CA LEU A 120 15.39 13.40 18.63
C LEU A 120 16.74 14.12 18.85
N GLY A 121 17.69 14.04 17.91
CA GLY A 121 18.98 14.75 17.98
C GLY A 121 18.90 16.23 17.57
N THR A 122 17.95 16.59 16.71
CA THR A 122 17.69 17.98 16.26
C THR A 122 16.71 18.73 17.17
N MET A 123 16.44 18.20 18.35
CA MET A 123 15.47 18.73 19.33
C MET A 123 15.95 19.97 20.10
N ASN A 124 16.77 20.83 19.47
CA ASN A 124 17.29 22.06 20.07
C ASN A 124 16.83 23.35 19.36
N ASP A 125 16.28 23.23 18.15
CA ASP A 125 15.58 24.32 17.45
C ASP A 125 14.06 24.34 17.76
N TYR A 126 13.61 23.36 18.56
CA TYR A 126 12.23 22.92 18.87
C TYR A 126 11.35 23.86 19.71
N ILE A 127 11.75 25.11 19.94
CA ILE A 127 11.17 25.99 20.99
C ILE A 127 10.07 26.94 20.47
N ILE A 128 9.95 27.13 19.15
CA ILE A 128 8.94 28.03 18.55
C ILE A 128 7.74 27.23 18.02
N GLU A 129 7.98 26.13 17.31
CA GLU A 129 6.96 25.19 16.84
C GLU A 129 6.02 24.75 17.98
N THR A 130 6.52 24.56 19.20
CA THR A 130 5.80 23.99 20.36
C THR A 130 4.60 24.79 20.89
N ARG A 131 4.32 25.98 20.35
CA ARG A 131 3.18 26.82 20.75
C ARG A 131 2.00 26.85 19.75
N ASP A 132 2.27 26.82 18.45
CA ASP A 132 1.26 26.67 17.37
C ASP A 132 1.00 25.19 17.04
N PHE A 133 1.93 24.37 17.51
CA PHE A 133 1.54 23.34 18.45
C PHE A 133 0.42 23.83 19.44
N LEU A 134 0.65 23.93 20.76
CA LEU A 134 -0.34 23.82 21.86
C LEU A 134 -1.85 23.69 21.50
N GLU A 135 -2.43 24.75 20.96
CA GLU A 135 -3.86 24.90 20.66
C GLU A 135 -4.46 23.74 19.84
N HIS A 136 -3.92 23.40 18.65
CA HIS A 136 -4.52 22.37 17.80
C HIS A 136 -4.62 20.93 18.42
N ALA A 137 -3.97 20.58 19.54
CA ALA A 137 -4.09 19.28 20.24
C ALA A 137 -4.89 19.44 21.51
N VAL A 138 -5.02 20.63 22.07
CA VAL A 138 -6.19 20.90 22.89
C VAL A 138 -7.43 20.67 22.01
N ASP A 139 -7.47 21.15 20.77
CA ASP A 139 -8.60 20.90 19.84
C ASP A 139 -8.69 19.44 19.35
N ARG A 140 -7.58 18.81 18.94
CA ARG A 140 -7.59 17.40 18.50
C ARG A 140 -7.74 16.43 19.67
N LEU A 141 -7.34 16.79 20.90
CA LEU A 141 -7.76 16.07 22.10
C LEU A 141 -9.23 16.35 22.37
N HIS A 142 -9.74 17.58 22.26
CA HIS A 142 -11.15 17.91 22.48
C HIS A 142 -12.07 17.15 21.53
N HIS A 143 -11.77 17.10 20.23
CA HIS A 143 -12.50 16.26 19.27
C HIS A 143 -12.30 14.75 19.49
N ARG A 144 -11.13 14.30 19.97
CA ARG A 144 -10.95 12.88 20.37
C ARG A 144 -11.63 12.56 21.70
N LEU A 145 -11.78 13.52 22.60
CA LEU A 145 -12.48 13.43 23.86
C LEU A 145 -13.96 13.37 23.56
N GLN A 146 -14.51 14.31 22.78
CA GLN A 146 -15.86 14.25 22.20
C GLN A 146 -16.12 12.90 21.53
N HIS A 147 -15.22 12.39 20.68
CA HIS A 147 -15.41 11.07 20.06
C HIS A 147 -15.38 9.90 21.08
N VAL A 148 -14.57 9.98 22.13
CA VAL A 148 -14.51 8.96 23.21
C VAL A 148 -15.68 9.09 24.18
N GLU A 149 -16.14 10.29 24.48
CA GLU A 149 -17.29 10.63 25.32
C GLU A 149 -18.59 10.26 24.62
N ASN A 150 -18.73 10.58 23.33
CA ASN A 150 -19.83 10.12 22.47
C ASN A 150 -19.84 8.58 22.40
N ASN A 151 -18.71 7.93 22.12
CA ASN A 151 -18.61 6.46 22.20
C ASN A 151 -18.98 5.92 23.58
N THR A 152 -18.63 6.61 24.66
CA THR A 152 -18.99 6.21 26.03
C THR A 152 -20.48 6.39 26.29
N GLY A 153 -21.10 7.45 25.75
CA GLY A 153 -22.55 7.70 25.75
C GLY A 153 -23.31 6.64 24.97
N PHE A 154 -22.88 6.32 23.75
CA PHE A 154 -23.47 5.26 22.92
C PHE A 154 -23.36 3.88 23.56
N ASN A 155 -22.18 3.52 24.11
CA ASN A 155 -22.00 2.28 24.86
C ASN A 155 -22.87 2.25 26.12
N THR A 156 -22.98 3.37 26.86
CA THR A 156 -23.82 3.46 28.06
C THR A 156 -25.30 3.35 27.70
N TRP A 157 -25.74 3.91 26.58
CA TRP A 157 -27.10 3.72 26.07
C TRP A 157 -27.37 2.26 25.72
N ALA A 158 -26.51 1.64 24.89
CA ALA A 158 -26.64 0.26 24.49
C ALA A 158 -26.68 -0.66 25.71
N LEU A 159 -25.73 -0.52 26.66
CA LEU A 159 -25.70 -1.28 27.91
C LEU A 159 -26.96 -1.07 28.77
N ASN A 160 -27.53 0.14 28.81
CA ASN A 160 -28.78 0.39 29.52
C ASN A 160 -29.99 -0.29 28.88
N VAL A 161 -30.10 -0.27 27.55
CA VAL A 161 -31.11 -1.04 26.80
C VAL A 161 -30.90 -2.53 27.03
N GLU A 162 -29.65 -2.99 26.98
CA GLU A 162 -29.28 -4.39 27.17
C GLU A 162 -29.59 -4.92 28.58
N ALA A 163 -29.29 -4.14 29.62
CA ALA A 163 -29.65 -4.47 31.01
C ALA A 163 -31.17 -4.52 31.21
N ASN A 164 -31.93 -3.73 30.43
CA ASN A 164 -33.38 -3.65 30.50
C ASN A 164 -34.13 -4.46 29.43
N LYS A 165 -33.47 -5.39 28.70
CA LYS A 165 -34.06 -6.21 27.61
C LYS A 165 -35.47 -6.74 27.87
N ARG A 166 -35.79 -7.13 29.12
CA ARG A 166 -37.12 -7.61 29.53
C ARG A 166 -38.25 -6.58 29.34
N ARG A 167 -37.96 -5.28 29.44
CA ARG A 167 -38.94 -4.18 29.26
C ARG A 167 -39.25 -3.90 27.78
N PHE A 168 -38.33 -4.23 26.89
CA PHE A 168 -38.46 -4.03 25.45
C PHE A 168 -39.08 -5.23 24.73
N LYS A 169 -38.94 -6.45 25.30
CA LYS A 169 -39.47 -7.70 24.73
C LYS A 169 -41.00 -7.73 24.53
N SER A 170 -41.76 -6.88 25.21
CA SER A 170 -43.21 -6.76 25.06
C SER A 170 -43.66 -5.70 24.04
N ILE A 171 -42.73 -5.02 23.37
CA ILE A 171 -43.03 -4.00 22.36
C ILE A 171 -43.02 -4.66 20.96
N PRO A 172 -44.05 -4.47 20.12
CA PRO A 172 -44.07 -4.97 18.75
C PRO A 172 -42.89 -4.48 17.88
N LYS A 173 -42.51 -5.27 16.87
CA LYS A 173 -41.27 -5.10 16.07
C LYS A 173 -41.09 -3.68 15.53
N ASN A 174 -42.07 -3.14 14.80
CA ASN A 174 -41.91 -1.88 14.07
C ASN A 174 -41.93 -0.68 15.04
N LEU A 175 -42.79 -0.74 16.05
CA LEU A 175 -42.80 0.25 17.13
C LEU A 175 -41.52 0.18 18.01
N LEU A 176 -40.91 -0.98 18.19
CA LEU A 176 -39.63 -1.14 18.90
C LEU A 176 -38.47 -0.52 18.11
N ILE A 177 -38.44 -0.72 16.79
CA ILE A 177 -37.48 -0.07 15.89
C ILE A 177 -37.59 1.45 16.05
N LEU A 178 -38.78 2.03 15.81
CA LEU A 178 -39.01 3.47 15.96
C LEU A 178 -38.59 3.98 17.34
N ARG A 179 -39.04 3.32 18.41
CA ARG A 179 -38.77 3.76 19.78
C ARG A 179 -37.28 3.78 20.11
N LEU A 180 -36.50 2.81 19.63
CA LEU A 180 -35.06 2.78 19.90
C LEU A 180 -34.28 3.72 18.98
N THR A 181 -34.69 3.89 17.72
CA THR A 181 -34.09 4.89 16.82
C THR A 181 -34.22 6.30 17.40
N TYR A 182 -35.42 6.71 17.82
CA TYR A 182 -35.64 8.05 18.37
C TYR A 182 -35.10 8.21 19.80
N ASP A 183 -35.12 7.17 20.66
CA ASP A 183 -34.46 7.23 21.99
C ASP A 183 -32.92 7.31 21.88
N PHE A 184 -32.32 6.69 20.85
CA PHE A 184 -30.89 6.85 20.55
C PHE A 184 -30.56 8.29 20.14
N MET A 185 -31.35 8.91 19.28
CA MET A 185 -31.16 10.31 18.89
C MET A 185 -31.36 11.29 20.06
N ARG A 186 -32.48 11.20 20.79
CA ARG A 186 -32.82 12.11 21.90
C ARG A 186 -31.82 12.09 23.05
N ARG A 187 -31.08 10.99 23.22
CA ARG A 187 -30.03 10.87 24.26
C ARG A 187 -28.65 11.31 23.80
N ASN A 188 -28.48 11.61 22.51
CA ASN A 188 -27.26 12.14 21.93
C ASN A 188 -27.57 13.38 21.06
N PRO A 189 -28.31 14.40 21.58
CA PRO A 189 -28.93 15.45 20.77
C PRO A 189 -27.94 16.48 20.19
N GLN A 190 -26.72 16.53 20.73
CA GLN A 190 -25.64 17.43 20.28
C GLN A 190 -24.57 16.68 19.47
N VAL A 191 -24.90 15.52 18.91
CA VAL A 191 -23.95 14.65 18.19
C VAL A 191 -24.43 14.38 16.77
N ASN A 192 -23.60 14.72 15.78
CA ASN A 192 -23.82 14.32 14.39
C ASN A 192 -23.49 12.83 14.22
N LEU A 193 -24.45 11.98 14.56
CA LEU A 193 -24.43 10.53 14.36
C LEU A 193 -24.02 10.18 12.93
N THR A 194 -22.98 9.36 12.79
CA THR A 194 -22.55 8.80 11.52
C THR A 194 -23.24 7.46 11.24
N GLY A 195 -23.15 6.98 9.99
CA GLY A 195 -23.63 5.63 9.65
C GLY A 195 -22.96 4.54 10.49
N ASP A 196 -21.66 4.69 10.79
CA ASP A 196 -20.93 3.77 11.66
C ASP A 196 -21.47 3.79 13.10
N ASP A 197 -21.88 4.93 13.64
CA ASP A 197 -22.49 5.01 14.97
C ASP A 197 -23.87 4.31 15.02
N VAL A 198 -24.66 4.49 13.95
CA VAL A 198 -25.96 3.83 13.80
C VAL A 198 -25.80 2.31 13.71
N ASP A 199 -24.87 1.80 12.90
CA ASP A 199 -24.67 0.36 12.74
C ASP A 199 -24.03 -0.29 13.98
N ASN A 200 -22.97 0.30 14.55
CA ASN A 200 -22.24 -0.26 15.69
C ASN A 200 -23.03 -0.22 17.01
N TYR A 201 -23.94 0.74 17.19
CA TYR A 201 -24.67 0.91 18.46
C TYR A 201 -26.18 0.66 18.33
N LEU A 202 -26.89 1.38 17.45
CA LEU A 202 -28.34 1.26 17.33
C LEU A 202 -28.75 -0.09 16.69
N VAL A 203 -28.22 -0.42 15.51
CA VAL A 203 -28.57 -1.65 14.81
C VAL A 203 -28.07 -2.88 15.56
N THR A 204 -26.83 -2.87 16.03
CA THR A 204 -26.29 -3.94 16.91
C THR A 204 -27.14 -4.15 18.17
N THR A 205 -27.75 -3.10 18.75
CA THR A 205 -28.65 -3.23 19.90
C THR A 205 -30.02 -3.82 19.51
N LEU A 206 -30.55 -3.47 18.34
CA LEU A 206 -31.78 -4.06 17.77
C LEU A 206 -31.60 -5.55 17.44
N GLU A 207 -30.47 -5.94 16.84
CA GLU A 207 -30.10 -7.34 16.59
C GLU A 207 -30.00 -8.16 17.89
N LYS A 208 -29.40 -7.58 18.94
CA LYS A 208 -29.35 -8.17 20.30
C LYS A 208 -30.71 -8.25 21.01
N LEU A 209 -31.75 -7.60 20.46
CA LEU A 209 -33.16 -7.72 20.85
C LEU A 209 -33.95 -8.68 19.94
N HIS A 210 -33.27 -9.37 19.02
CA HIS A 210 -33.82 -10.29 18.02
C HIS A 210 -34.65 -9.62 16.91
N VAL A 211 -34.39 -8.35 16.60
CA VAL A 211 -34.86 -7.72 15.37
C VAL A 211 -33.87 -8.05 14.25
N ASN A 212 -34.35 -8.66 13.16
CA ASN A 212 -33.52 -8.85 11.97
C ASN A 212 -33.47 -7.55 11.15
N CYS A 213 -32.38 -6.79 11.27
CA CYS A 213 -32.24 -5.52 10.56
C CYS A 213 -31.86 -5.68 9.08
N ASP A 214 -31.41 -6.87 8.65
CA ASP A 214 -31.11 -7.17 7.23
C ASP A 214 -32.32 -7.79 6.50
N GLU A 215 -33.50 -7.78 7.12
CA GLU A 215 -34.76 -8.20 6.51
C GLU A 215 -35.27 -7.13 5.52
N GLU A 216 -35.72 -7.56 4.35
CA GLU A 216 -36.44 -6.71 3.39
C GLU A 216 -37.94 -6.67 3.70
N ILE A 217 -38.52 -5.47 3.74
CA ILE A 217 -39.95 -5.23 3.98
C ILE A 217 -40.48 -4.18 3.00
N ARG A 218 -41.71 -4.34 2.47
CA ARG A 218 -42.35 -3.26 1.70
C ARG A 218 -42.76 -2.16 2.68
N LEU A 219 -42.58 -0.89 2.31
CA LEU A 219 -42.98 0.22 3.17
C LEU A 219 -44.49 0.19 3.50
N LEU A 220 -45.33 -0.24 2.56
CA LEU A 220 -46.75 -0.52 2.79
C LEU A 220 -47.00 -1.56 3.90
N ASP A 221 -46.21 -2.64 3.94
CA ASP A 221 -46.34 -3.70 4.96
C ASP A 221 -45.93 -3.14 6.33
N PHE A 222 -44.79 -2.44 6.39
CA PHE A 222 -44.30 -1.78 7.60
C PHE A 222 -45.34 -0.80 8.16
N VAL A 223 -45.95 0.04 7.31
CA VAL A 223 -47.00 1.01 7.67
C VAL A 223 -48.30 0.31 8.08
N SER A 224 -48.71 -0.75 7.39
CA SER A 224 -49.94 -1.50 7.72
C SER A 224 -49.82 -2.21 9.08
N GLU A 225 -48.71 -2.89 9.32
CA GLU A 225 -48.39 -3.48 10.63
C GLU A 225 -48.25 -2.41 11.72
N LEU A 226 -47.74 -1.22 11.38
CA LEU A 226 -47.60 -0.11 12.32
C LEU A 226 -48.98 0.46 12.71
N ILE A 227 -49.94 0.56 11.77
CA ILE A 227 -51.33 0.92 12.09
C ILE A 227 -51.92 -0.03 13.15
N ASP A 228 -51.77 -1.35 12.97
CA ASP A 228 -52.24 -2.34 13.94
C ASP A 228 -51.53 -2.21 15.30
N GLN A 229 -50.24 -1.85 15.30
CA GLN A 229 -49.47 -1.62 16.53
C GLN A 229 -49.86 -0.32 17.24
N ILE A 230 -50.27 0.71 16.50
CA ILE A 230 -50.76 1.98 17.05
C ILE A 230 -52.15 1.79 17.68
N ASP A 231 -53.01 0.94 17.12
CA ASP A 231 -54.33 0.66 17.73
C ASP A 231 -54.18 0.03 19.13
N VAL A 232 -53.22 -0.88 19.28
CA VAL A 232 -52.91 -1.55 20.55
C VAL A 232 -52.23 -0.62 21.58
N VAL A 233 -51.38 0.32 21.14
CA VAL A 233 -50.53 1.14 22.05
C VAL A 233 -51.04 2.58 22.21
N GLY A 234 -51.92 3.03 21.30
CA GLY A 234 -52.54 4.35 21.26
C GLY A 234 -51.72 5.40 20.48
N ILE A 235 -52.42 6.17 19.64
CA ILE A 235 -51.84 7.23 18.78
C ILE A 235 -51.00 8.26 19.56
N ALA A 236 -51.36 8.58 20.81
CA ALA A 236 -50.57 9.47 21.65
C ALA A 236 -49.18 8.91 22.00
N GLN A 237 -49.05 7.60 22.21
CA GLN A 237 -47.75 6.96 22.48
C GLN A 237 -46.91 6.85 21.20
N TYR A 238 -47.56 6.69 20.05
CA TYR A 238 -46.90 6.72 18.75
C TYR A 238 -46.31 8.10 18.42
N ARG A 239 -47.10 9.17 18.55
CA ARG A 239 -46.62 10.55 18.36
C ARG A 239 -45.44 10.86 19.29
N ALA A 240 -45.55 10.50 20.58
CA ALA A 240 -44.43 10.64 21.53
C ALA A 240 -43.20 9.77 21.20
N ALA A 241 -43.34 8.69 20.42
CA ALA A 241 -42.22 7.86 19.98
C ALA A 241 -41.45 8.48 18.80
N ILE A 242 -42.12 9.22 17.90
CA ILE A 242 -41.49 9.86 16.72
C ILE A 242 -41.28 11.38 16.84
N GLU A 243 -41.70 12.00 17.94
CA GLU A 243 -41.48 13.44 18.18
C GLU A 243 -39.99 13.84 18.07
N LEU A 244 -39.70 14.87 17.27
CA LEU A 244 -38.37 15.48 17.19
C LEU A 244 -38.34 16.78 17.99
N SER A 245 -37.42 16.82 18.95
CA SER A 245 -37.18 17.99 19.79
C SER A 245 -35.71 18.13 20.15
N PHE A 246 -35.27 19.37 20.29
CA PHE A 246 -33.91 19.76 20.69
C PHE A 246 -34.02 21.08 21.48
N ASP A 247 -33.23 21.26 22.53
CA ASP A 247 -33.08 22.52 23.28
C ASP A 247 -34.41 23.28 23.53
N ASP A 248 -35.41 22.58 24.08
CA ASP A 248 -36.81 23.02 24.36
C ASP A 248 -37.69 23.38 23.14
N HIS A 249 -37.21 23.15 21.91
CA HIS A 249 -37.97 23.31 20.67
C HIS A 249 -38.51 21.96 20.17
N THR A 250 -39.76 21.90 19.72
CA THR A 250 -40.35 20.73 19.05
C THR A 250 -40.61 21.06 17.58
N ILE A 251 -40.18 20.19 16.68
CA ILE A 251 -40.34 20.37 15.23
C ILE A 251 -41.69 19.81 14.81
N ASP A 252 -42.51 20.65 14.18
CA ASP A 252 -43.85 20.28 13.76
C ASP A 252 -43.86 19.37 12.52
N SER A 253 -44.83 18.45 12.46
CA SER A 253 -45.02 17.48 11.39
C SER A 253 -45.15 18.14 10.00
N ASP A 254 -45.84 19.29 9.96
CA ASP A 254 -46.08 20.09 8.76
C ASP A 254 -44.79 20.78 8.25
N PHE A 255 -43.77 20.93 9.10
CA PHE A 255 -42.43 21.42 8.73
C PHE A 255 -41.58 20.28 8.17
N ILE A 256 -41.60 19.11 8.80
CA ILE A 256 -40.82 17.94 8.39
C ILE A 256 -41.24 17.50 6.98
N GLN A 257 -42.55 17.32 6.75
CA GLN A 257 -43.09 16.86 5.46
C GLN A 257 -42.85 17.84 4.29
N LYS A 258 -42.58 19.13 4.56
CA LYS A 258 -42.26 20.14 3.54
C LYS A 258 -40.78 20.27 3.23
N ASN A 259 -39.90 19.98 4.19
CA ASN A 259 -38.46 20.27 4.07
C ASN A 259 -37.59 19.00 3.92
N VAL A 260 -38.09 17.82 4.28
CA VAL A 260 -37.37 16.54 4.13
C VAL A 260 -38.06 15.69 3.07
N SER A 261 -37.29 14.96 2.25
CA SER A 261 -37.80 14.18 1.10
C SER A 261 -37.74 12.66 1.27
N GLY A 262 -37.38 12.15 2.44
CA GLY A 262 -37.34 10.71 2.73
C GLY A 262 -38.75 10.10 2.73
N ILE A 263 -38.99 9.10 1.88
CA ILE A 263 -40.33 8.51 1.69
C ILE A 263 -40.75 7.67 2.91
N GLY A 264 -39.85 6.85 3.43
CA GLY A 264 -40.07 6.04 4.63
C GLY A 264 -40.17 6.90 5.88
N PHE A 265 -39.34 7.94 5.98
CA PHE A 265 -39.35 8.90 7.08
C PHE A 265 -40.64 9.73 7.10
N ASN A 266 -41.00 10.40 6.00
CA ASN A 266 -42.23 11.22 5.92
C ASN A 266 -43.50 10.40 6.11
N SER A 267 -43.51 9.12 5.72
CA SER A 267 -44.65 8.23 5.93
C SER A 267 -45.03 8.08 7.42
N LEU A 268 -44.09 8.26 8.36
CA LEU A 268 -44.36 8.23 9.79
C LEU A 268 -45.18 9.45 10.26
N TYR A 269 -44.79 10.63 9.77
CA TYR A 269 -45.39 11.92 10.12
C TYR A 269 -46.77 12.09 9.46
N PHE A 270 -46.86 11.73 8.18
CA PHE A 270 -48.14 11.64 7.47
C PHE A 270 -49.11 10.64 8.16
N LEU A 271 -48.59 9.49 8.63
CA LEU A 271 -49.39 8.54 9.42
C LEU A 271 -49.84 9.16 10.74
N SER A 272 -48.97 9.89 11.47
CA SER A 272 -49.34 10.61 12.70
C SER A 272 -50.56 11.52 12.47
N ASP A 273 -50.55 12.32 11.41
CA ASP A 273 -51.53 13.39 11.24
C ASP A 273 -52.87 12.89 10.65
N HIS A 274 -52.87 11.68 10.10
CA HIS A 274 -54.02 11.10 9.41
C HIS A 274 -54.49 9.76 9.97
N TYR A 275 -53.84 9.23 11.02
CA TYR A 275 -54.16 7.96 11.66
C TYR A 275 -55.67 7.75 11.86
N ASP A 276 -56.34 8.68 12.56
CA ASP A 276 -57.76 8.55 12.90
C ASP A 276 -58.65 8.42 11.64
N LYS A 277 -58.35 9.20 10.59
CA LYS A 277 -59.06 9.14 9.29
C LYS A 277 -58.79 7.84 8.53
N ILE A 278 -57.58 7.28 8.67
CA ILE A 278 -57.18 6.02 8.03
C ILE A 278 -57.88 4.85 8.75
N VAL A 279 -57.92 4.85 10.08
CA VAL A 279 -58.62 3.85 10.88
C VAL A 279 -60.13 3.91 10.68
N ASP A 280 -60.75 5.10 10.66
CA ASP A 280 -62.19 5.25 10.36
C ASP A 280 -62.57 4.61 9.01
N LEU A 281 -61.71 4.70 7.99
CA LEU A 281 -61.94 4.12 6.66
C LEU A 281 -61.63 2.62 6.56
N ILE A 282 -60.73 2.11 7.40
CA ILE A 282 -60.39 0.67 7.47
C ILE A 282 -61.37 -0.08 8.39
N GLY A 283 -61.94 0.58 9.39
CA GLY A 283 -62.95 0.03 10.30
C GLY A 283 -64.38 -0.03 9.75
N ASP A 284 -64.65 0.63 8.62
CA ASP A 284 -65.94 0.53 7.92
C ASP A 284 -65.99 -0.76 7.08
N GLU A 285 -66.68 -1.79 7.60
CA GLU A 285 -66.89 -3.10 6.94
C GLU A 285 -67.52 -2.98 5.53
N SER A 286 -68.14 -1.85 5.17
CA SER A 286 -68.69 -1.61 3.83
C SER A 286 -67.65 -1.09 2.82
N LEU A 287 -66.54 -0.52 3.31
CA LEU A 287 -65.42 -0.01 2.51
C LEU A 287 -64.21 -0.95 2.53
N CYS A 288 -63.93 -1.59 3.67
CA CYS A 288 -62.79 -2.46 3.89
C CYS A 288 -63.24 -3.88 4.29
N ASN A 289 -63.39 -4.75 3.29
CA ASN A 289 -63.92 -6.11 3.46
C ASN A 289 -62.94 -7.23 3.06
N SER A 290 -61.70 -6.89 2.71
CA SER A 290 -60.60 -7.82 2.47
C SER A 290 -59.25 -7.12 2.66
N ASP A 291 -58.17 -7.90 2.78
CA ASP A 291 -56.81 -7.36 2.91
C ASP A 291 -56.39 -6.56 1.66
N GLU A 292 -56.84 -6.95 0.46
CA GLU A 292 -56.60 -6.18 -0.77
C GLU A 292 -57.39 -4.86 -0.79
N ALA A 293 -58.56 -4.81 -0.16
CA ALA A 293 -59.28 -3.55 0.04
C ALA A 293 -58.52 -2.64 1.03
N ARG A 294 -57.98 -3.21 2.11
CA ARG A 294 -57.16 -2.52 3.11
C ARG A 294 -55.89 -1.93 2.50
N GLU A 295 -55.07 -2.74 1.82
CA GLU A 295 -53.87 -2.28 1.10
C GLU A 295 -54.20 -1.13 0.13
N LYS A 296 -55.31 -1.24 -0.60
CA LYS A 296 -55.74 -0.25 -1.59
C LYS A 296 -56.25 1.05 -0.95
N ILE A 297 -56.87 1.00 0.24
CA ILE A 297 -57.26 2.19 0.99
C ILE A 297 -56.00 2.92 1.47
N ILE A 298 -55.07 2.22 2.15
CA ILE A 298 -53.81 2.80 2.64
C ILE A 298 -53.00 3.39 1.47
N SER A 299 -52.76 2.60 0.43
CA SER A 299 -51.99 3.03 -0.76
C SER A 299 -52.61 4.23 -1.47
N LYS A 300 -53.94 4.36 -1.49
CA LYS A 300 -54.64 5.51 -2.09
C LYS A 300 -54.61 6.75 -1.21
N PHE A 301 -54.56 6.59 0.12
CA PHE A 301 -54.51 7.69 1.07
C PHE A 301 -53.13 8.36 1.04
N PHE A 302 -52.06 7.57 1.18
CA PHE A 302 -50.68 8.04 1.07
C PHE A 302 -50.30 8.41 -0.37
N GLY A 303 -50.72 7.63 -1.37
CA GLY A 303 -50.32 7.77 -2.78
C GLY A 303 -50.76 9.06 -3.50
N ARG A 304 -51.44 9.99 -2.81
CA ARG A 304 -51.66 11.36 -3.28
C ARG A 304 -50.49 12.31 -2.98
N GLU A 305 -49.70 12.02 -1.96
CA GLU A 305 -48.61 12.87 -1.48
C GLU A 305 -47.26 12.11 -1.42
N LEU A 306 -47.31 10.78 -1.24
CA LEU A 306 -46.18 9.87 -1.15
C LEU A 306 -46.36 8.71 -2.15
N SER A 307 -45.87 8.87 -3.38
CA SER A 307 -46.05 7.91 -4.49
C SER A 307 -45.24 6.60 -4.36
N GLY A 308 -44.53 6.39 -3.24
CA GLY A 308 -43.51 5.34 -3.08
C GLY A 308 -43.78 4.28 -2.01
N LEU A 309 -45.01 4.10 -1.49
CA LEU A 309 -45.29 3.04 -0.48
C LEU A 309 -45.00 1.60 -0.97
N SER A 310 -44.92 1.37 -2.28
CA SER A 310 -44.53 0.07 -2.85
C SER A 310 -43.02 -0.21 -2.80
N THR A 311 -42.19 0.74 -2.33
CA THR A 311 -40.75 0.57 -2.19
C THR A 311 -40.42 -0.52 -1.18
N VAL A 312 -39.47 -1.39 -1.53
CA VAL A 312 -38.87 -2.38 -0.64
C VAL A 312 -37.68 -1.74 0.07
N TYR A 313 -37.67 -1.82 1.39
CA TYR A 313 -36.59 -1.35 2.25
C TYR A 313 -35.94 -2.54 2.95
N GLY A 314 -34.60 -2.58 3.01
CA GLY A 314 -33.94 -3.28 4.11
C GLY A 314 -34.19 -2.50 5.40
N ILE A 315 -34.55 -3.17 6.50
CA ILE A 315 -34.87 -2.51 7.78
C ILE A 315 -33.72 -1.59 8.25
N ARG A 316 -32.46 -2.02 8.05
CA ARG A 316 -31.25 -1.21 8.30
C ARG A 316 -31.26 0.11 7.49
N ALA A 317 -31.57 0.06 6.20
CA ALA A 317 -31.63 1.25 5.35
C ALA A 317 -32.78 2.20 5.76
N LEU A 318 -33.92 1.65 6.20
CA LEU A 318 -35.03 2.44 6.73
C LEU A 318 -34.67 3.13 8.06
N ILE A 319 -33.89 2.48 8.93
CA ILE A 319 -33.34 3.09 10.16
C ILE A 319 -32.38 4.25 9.82
N HIS A 320 -31.47 4.05 8.86
CA HIS A 320 -30.57 5.11 8.38
C HIS A 320 -31.35 6.29 7.77
N GLU A 321 -32.42 6.04 7.00
CA GLU A 321 -33.28 7.12 6.49
C GLU A 321 -33.98 7.88 7.62
N MET A 322 -34.44 7.19 8.68
CA MET A 322 -35.07 7.83 9.84
C MET A 322 -34.08 8.71 10.62
N VAL A 323 -32.85 8.26 10.85
CA VAL A 323 -31.82 9.05 11.57
C VAL A 323 -31.39 10.26 10.74
N GLY A 324 -31.01 10.05 9.47
CA GLY A 324 -30.57 11.12 8.59
C GLY A 324 -31.67 12.15 8.31
N GLY A 325 -32.90 11.70 8.06
CA GLY A 325 -34.06 12.60 7.89
C GLY A 325 -34.35 13.43 9.13
N SER A 326 -34.14 12.87 10.32
CA SER A 326 -34.32 13.58 11.59
C SER A 326 -33.23 14.62 11.85
N GLN A 327 -31.97 14.31 11.56
CA GLN A 327 -30.86 15.27 11.67
C GLN A 327 -31.05 16.44 10.70
N VAL A 328 -31.32 16.14 9.42
CA VAL A 328 -31.60 17.15 8.39
C VAL A 328 -32.81 18.02 8.76
N ALA A 329 -33.86 17.45 9.36
CA ALA A 329 -34.99 18.23 9.87
C ALA A 329 -34.57 19.22 10.97
N ILE A 330 -33.72 18.79 11.91
CA ILE A 330 -33.21 19.63 13.00
C ILE A 330 -32.29 20.73 12.46
N ASP A 331 -31.36 20.40 11.56
CA ASP A 331 -30.41 21.36 11.01
C ASP A 331 -31.12 22.43 10.16
N ILE A 332 -32.03 22.03 9.27
CA ILE A 332 -32.85 22.99 8.49
C ILE A 332 -33.72 23.84 9.43
N TYR A 333 -34.25 23.26 10.51
CA TYR A 333 -35.03 24.05 11.48
C TYR A 333 -34.15 25.07 12.22
N LYS A 334 -32.91 24.70 12.61
CA LYS A 334 -31.95 25.62 13.24
C LYS A 334 -31.52 26.73 12.30
N ASP A 335 -31.18 26.40 11.04
CA ASP A 335 -30.83 27.37 9.99
C ASP A 335 -31.95 28.38 9.74
N VAL A 336 -33.19 27.90 9.54
CA VAL A 336 -34.35 28.74 9.20
C VAL A 336 -34.77 29.65 10.36
N HIS A 337 -34.54 29.25 11.60
CA HIS A 337 -34.91 30.02 12.80
C HIS A 337 -33.72 30.76 13.45
N GLY A 338 -32.51 30.67 12.89
CA GLY A 338 -31.31 31.34 13.41
C GLY A 338 -30.85 30.79 14.76
N LEU A 339 -31.06 29.50 15.02
CA LEU A 339 -30.74 28.83 16.29
C LEU A 339 -29.35 28.15 16.28
N ASN A 340 -28.57 28.32 15.22
CA ASN A 340 -27.16 27.93 15.24
C ASN A 340 -26.40 28.84 16.20
N VAL A 341 -25.59 28.23 17.07
CA VAL A 341 -24.70 28.97 17.97
C VAL A 341 -23.67 29.69 17.11
N VAL A 342 -23.84 31.00 16.96
CA VAL A 342 -22.78 31.90 16.53
C VAL A 342 -21.76 31.93 17.66
N GLU A 343 -20.58 31.35 17.45
CA GLU A 343 -19.43 31.69 18.28
C GLU A 343 -19.20 33.20 18.14
N GLU A 344 -19.40 33.93 19.23
CA GLU A 344 -19.44 35.38 19.23
C GLU A 344 -18.10 35.95 18.76
N ALA A 345 -18.07 36.43 17.51
CA ALA A 345 -17.08 37.40 17.08
C ALA A 345 -17.23 38.63 17.99
N VAL A 346 -16.29 38.80 18.92
CA VAL A 346 -16.35 39.79 19.99
C VAL A 346 -16.55 41.19 19.41
N GLU A 347 -17.74 41.77 19.63
CA GLU A 347 -17.93 43.21 19.51
C GLU A 347 -17.17 43.92 20.63
N GLU A 348 -16.16 44.72 20.29
CA GLU A 348 -15.79 45.87 21.11
C GLU A 348 -16.12 47.17 20.38
N ILE A 349 -16.99 47.96 21.03
CA ILE A 349 -17.46 49.27 20.60
C ILE A 349 -16.47 50.37 21.13
N PRO A 350 -16.68 51.69 20.96
CA PRO A 350 -15.73 52.46 20.16
C PRO A 350 -14.91 53.51 20.94
N ALA A 351 -13.97 54.10 20.19
CA ALA A 351 -13.47 55.48 20.28
C ALA A 351 -12.15 55.77 21.05
N SER A 352 -11.34 56.59 20.34
CA SER A 352 -10.29 57.48 20.83
C SER A 352 -8.93 56.88 21.26
N SER A 353 -8.02 56.73 20.30
CA SER A 353 -7.02 57.79 20.03
C SER A 353 -6.22 57.46 18.77
N ALA A 354 -5.64 58.48 18.13
CA ALA A 354 -4.94 58.32 16.86
C ALA A 354 -3.56 57.67 17.04
N SER A 355 -3.38 56.50 16.45
CA SER A 355 -2.08 55.95 16.04
C SER A 355 -2.30 55.11 14.78
N GLU A 356 -1.37 55.15 13.84
CA GLU A 356 -1.45 54.39 12.59
C GLU A 356 -1.45 52.88 12.89
N ALA A 357 -2.51 52.18 12.48
CA ALA A 357 -2.58 50.73 12.55
C ALA A 357 -1.79 50.13 11.39
N VAL A 358 -0.66 49.49 11.68
CA VAL A 358 0.01 48.60 10.73
C VAL A 358 -0.86 47.36 10.58
N ALA A 359 -1.43 47.14 9.39
CA ALA A 359 -2.12 45.90 9.09
C ALA A 359 -1.11 44.75 9.08
N LEU A 360 -1.34 43.74 9.93
CA LEU A 360 -0.45 42.57 10.08
C LEU A 360 -0.70 41.47 9.01
N VAL A 361 -1.63 41.70 8.08
CA VAL A 361 -1.93 40.81 6.96
C VAL A 361 -2.00 41.66 5.69
N SER A 362 -1.21 41.28 4.68
CA SER A 362 -1.20 41.95 3.36
C SER A 362 -2.57 41.87 2.70
N SER A 363 -3.05 42.98 2.15
CA SER A 363 -4.28 43.02 1.34
C SER A 363 -4.07 42.62 -0.12
N LEU A 364 -2.81 42.42 -0.53
CA LEU A 364 -2.41 41.92 -1.86
C LEU A 364 -1.70 40.57 -1.75
N SER A 365 -1.70 39.82 -2.86
CA SER A 365 -1.03 38.53 -2.96
C SER A 365 0.47 38.66 -3.28
N ASP A 366 1.29 37.80 -2.68
CA ASP A 366 2.74 37.80 -2.86
C ASP A 366 3.18 37.64 -4.33
N ILE A 367 4.17 38.44 -4.74
CA ILE A 367 4.77 38.38 -6.08
C ILE A 367 5.85 37.28 -6.10
N LYS A 368 5.40 36.04 -6.30
CA LYS A 368 6.27 34.84 -6.37
C LYS A 368 7.13 34.77 -7.65
N ALA A 369 6.78 35.51 -8.69
CA ALA A 369 7.50 35.61 -9.95
C ALA A 369 7.24 36.96 -10.64
N HIS A 370 8.20 37.44 -11.43
CA HIS A 370 8.05 38.63 -12.26
C HIS A 370 8.91 38.53 -13.52
N THR A 371 8.28 38.52 -14.69
CA THR A 371 8.93 38.26 -16.00
C THR A 371 10.11 39.19 -16.33
N GLY A 372 10.01 40.48 -16.00
CA GLY A 372 11.10 41.46 -16.07
C GLY A 372 12.19 41.28 -15.00
N LEU A 373 11.87 41.50 -13.72
CA LEU A 373 12.82 41.48 -12.59
C LEU A 373 13.61 40.16 -12.47
N ASP A 374 12.96 39.01 -12.65
CA ASP A 374 13.60 37.70 -12.46
C ASP A 374 14.59 37.35 -13.58
N SER A 375 14.40 37.92 -14.78
CA SER A 375 15.28 37.67 -15.93
C SER A 375 16.50 38.60 -16.00
N SER A 376 16.60 39.59 -15.10
CA SER A 376 17.71 40.55 -15.04
C SER A 376 18.62 40.30 -13.84
N SER A 377 19.89 40.00 -14.10
CA SER A 377 20.94 39.92 -13.09
C SER A 377 21.50 41.30 -12.67
N SER A 378 21.05 42.40 -13.28
CA SER A 378 21.54 43.74 -12.99
C SER A 378 20.70 44.43 -11.92
N ALA A 379 21.24 44.54 -10.71
CA ALA A 379 20.61 45.27 -9.59
C ALA A 379 20.31 46.74 -9.95
N GLU A 380 21.19 47.41 -10.70
CA GLU A 380 20.95 48.78 -11.17
C GLU A 380 19.79 48.85 -12.16
N TRP A 381 19.62 47.85 -13.04
CA TRP A 381 18.45 47.81 -13.93
C TRP A 381 17.16 47.56 -13.13
N LYS A 382 17.16 46.63 -12.16
CA LYS A 382 16.01 46.39 -11.27
C LYS A 382 15.61 47.69 -10.55
N ARG A 383 16.60 48.39 -9.97
CA ARG A 383 16.42 49.68 -9.29
C ARG A 383 15.82 50.74 -10.22
N GLN A 384 16.41 50.94 -11.40
CA GLN A 384 15.91 51.92 -12.38
C GLN A 384 14.49 51.60 -12.84
N TYR A 385 14.20 50.33 -13.14
CA TYR A 385 12.88 49.86 -13.55
C TYR A 385 11.78 50.23 -12.55
N LEU A 386 12.04 49.99 -11.25
CA LEU A 386 11.12 50.33 -10.16
C LEU A 386 11.02 51.85 -9.95
N VAL A 387 12.13 52.57 -9.87
CA VAL A 387 12.12 54.04 -9.70
C VAL A 387 11.33 54.75 -10.80
N LEU A 388 11.38 54.25 -12.04
CA LEU A 388 10.61 54.83 -13.14
C LEU A 388 9.09 54.77 -12.90
N LEU A 389 8.54 53.82 -12.12
CA LEU A 389 7.11 53.79 -11.78
C LEU A 389 6.63 55.06 -11.07
N ALA A 390 7.50 55.76 -10.32
CA ALA A 390 7.18 57.05 -9.69
C ALA A 390 6.83 58.17 -10.70
N LEU A 391 7.16 57.97 -11.98
CA LEU A 391 6.81 58.89 -13.07
C LEU A 391 5.35 58.76 -13.51
N CYS A 392 4.64 57.64 -13.26
CA CYS A 392 3.27 57.48 -13.77
C CYS A 392 2.20 58.23 -12.95
N VAL A 393 2.51 58.56 -11.69
CA VAL A 393 1.67 59.35 -10.78
C VAL A 393 1.96 60.85 -10.84
N GLU A 394 1.09 61.69 -10.29
CA GLU A 394 1.35 63.14 -10.19
C GLU A 394 2.35 63.45 -9.05
N ASN A 395 2.15 62.84 -7.88
CA ASN A 395 2.90 63.05 -6.63
C ASN A 395 2.76 61.84 -5.69
N SER A 396 3.50 61.79 -4.59
CA SER A 396 3.45 60.72 -3.58
C SER A 396 2.09 60.61 -2.86
N VAL A 397 1.33 61.71 -2.79
CA VAL A 397 -0.04 61.79 -2.29
C VAL A 397 -1.04 61.07 -3.21
N SER A 398 -0.67 60.83 -4.47
CA SER A 398 -1.50 60.06 -5.41
C SER A 398 -1.53 58.57 -5.11
N LEU A 399 -0.59 58.05 -4.31
CA LEU A 399 -0.44 56.64 -3.93
C LEU A 399 -1.12 56.36 -2.58
N ASN A 400 -2.24 55.62 -2.62
CA ASN A 400 -2.95 55.08 -1.45
C ASN A 400 -2.25 53.85 -0.84
N ALA A 401 -2.79 53.28 0.24
CA ALA A 401 -2.23 52.10 0.91
C ALA A 401 -1.99 50.92 -0.04
N MET A 402 -3.01 50.45 -0.77
CA MET A 402 -2.92 49.35 -1.75
C MET A 402 -1.79 49.55 -2.77
N SER A 403 -1.67 50.76 -3.33
CA SER A 403 -0.63 51.07 -4.32
C SER A 403 0.78 51.12 -3.72
N ARG A 404 0.93 51.46 -2.43
CA ARG A 404 2.21 51.43 -1.71
C ARG A 404 2.61 50.00 -1.32
N GLU A 405 1.63 49.17 -0.94
CA GLU A 405 1.80 47.73 -0.69
C GLU A 405 2.27 47.01 -1.96
N PHE A 406 1.65 47.26 -3.12
CA PHE A 406 2.11 46.71 -4.40
C PHE A 406 3.55 47.13 -4.75
N ILE A 407 3.92 48.39 -4.51
CA ILE A 407 5.32 48.83 -4.65
C ILE A 407 6.24 48.06 -3.70
N SER A 408 5.82 47.82 -2.45
CA SER A 408 6.59 47.05 -1.47
C SER A 408 6.89 45.63 -1.97
N LEU A 409 5.87 44.92 -2.45
CA LEU A 409 6.00 43.56 -2.98
C LEU A 409 6.92 43.51 -4.21
N LEU A 410 6.85 44.52 -5.10
CA LEU A 410 7.77 44.65 -6.23
C LEU A 410 9.21 44.95 -5.81
N THR A 411 9.41 45.78 -4.78
CA THR A 411 10.75 46.09 -4.25
C THR A 411 11.36 44.91 -3.51
N GLU A 412 10.57 44.12 -2.79
CA GLU A 412 11.00 42.88 -2.14
C GLU A 412 11.39 41.83 -3.19
N ARG A 413 10.57 41.62 -4.23
CA ARG A 413 10.90 40.70 -5.33
C ARG A 413 12.17 41.11 -6.10
N ALA A 414 12.54 42.39 -6.06
CA ALA A 414 13.75 42.89 -6.68
C ALA A 414 15.01 42.79 -5.80
N ASP A 415 14.91 42.30 -4.55
CA ASP A 415 15.94 42.34 -3.51
C ASP A 415 16.32 43.78 -3.08
N LEU A 416 15.37 44.73 -3.13
CA LEU A 416 15.57 46.17 -2.91
C LEU A 416 14.50 46.82 -1.99
N PRO A 417 14.16 46.26 -0.81
CA PRO A 417 13.05 46.74 0.03
C PRO A 417 13.16 48.21 0.45
N ASP A 418 14.37 48.72 0.65
CA ASP A 418 14.63 50.12 1.05
C ASP A 418 14.40 51.17 -0.07
N LEU A 419 13.94 50.76 -1.26
CA LEU A 419 13.79 51.65 -2.41
C LEU A 419 12.50 52.50 -2.38
N GLN A 420 11.49 52.09 -1.61
CA GLN A 420 10.18 52.77 -1.57
C GLN A 420 10.27 54.28 -1.21
N PRO A 421 11.08 54.73 -0.23
CA PRO A 421 11.22 56.16 0.08
C PRO A 421 11.84 56.98 -1.08
N GLU A 422 12.75 56.40 -1.86
CA GLU A 422 13.30 57.06 -3.05
C GLU A 422 12.22 57.24 -4.12
N MET A 423 11.41 56.20 -4.35
CA MET A 423 10.29 56.28 -5.30
C MET A 423 9.30 57.38 -4.94
N LEU A 424 8.98 57.56 -3.65
CA LEU A 424 8.12 58.65 -3.19
C LEU A 424 8.76 60.03 -3.40
N GLN A 425 10.07 60.18 -3.16
CA GLN A 425 10.79 61.44 -3.44
C GLN A 425 10.80 61.78 -4.94
N VAL A 426 11.04 60.79 -5.81
CA VAL A 426 11.00 60.98 -7.27
C VAL A 426 9.58 61.30 -7.75
N ALA A 427 8.54 60.77 -7.11
CA ALA A 427 7.16 61.12 -7.42
C ALA A 427 6.87 62.62 -7.18
N ASP A 428 7.46 63.24 -6.17
CA ASP A 428 7.24 64.64 -5.80
C ASP A 428 8.13 65.67 -6.53
N GLN A 429 9.10 65.21 -7.34
CA GLN A 429 10.02 66.08 -8.07
C GLN A 429 9.32 66.85 -9.23
N PRO A 430 9.32 68.20 -9.25
CA PRO A 430 8.62 68.99 -10.27
C PRO A 430 9.12 68.81 -11.72
N ARG A 431 10.31 68.23 -11.92
CA ARG A 431 10.97 68.03 -13.22
C ARG A 431 11.27 66.56 -13.56
N LYS A 432 10.71 65.62 -12.78
CA LYS A 432 10.98 64.18 -12.87
C LYS A 432 10.97 63.61 -14.29
N HIS A 433 9.99 63.98 -15.12
CA HIS A 433 9.90 63.52 -16.50
C HIS A 433 11.07 63.96 -17.39
N SER A 434 11.64 65.15 -17.18
CA SER A 434 12.80 65.63 -17.94
C SER A 434 14.12 65.07 -17.43
N GLU A 435 14.24 64.88 -16.11
CA GLU A 435 15.46 64.40 -15.46
C GLU A 435 15.67 62.89 -15.69
N TYR A 436 14.59 62.10 -15.66
CA TYR A 436 14.62 60.65 -15.87
C TYR A 436 14.37 60.23 -17.33
N GLN A 437 14.23 61.17 -18.29
CA GLN A 437 13.93 60.86 -19.70
C GLN A 437 14.96 59.91 -20.34
N SER A 438 16.25 60.15 -20.08
CA SER A 438 17.34 59.31 -20.60
C SER A 438 17.34 57.92 -19.97
N THR A 439 17.12 57.86 -18.66
CA THR A 439 17.03 56.60 -17.89
C THR A 439 15.86 55.75 -18.37
N LEU A 440 14.70 56.37 -18.59
CA LEU A 440 13.49 55.72 -19.11
C LEU A 440 13.75 55.02 -20.46
N LEU A 441 14.36 55.73 -21.41
CA LEU A 441 14.68 55.21 -22.74
C LEU A 441 15.80 54.15 -22.74
N ALA A 442 16.75 54.23 -21.80
CA ALA A 442 17.82 53.24 -21.65
C ALA A 442 17.36 51.96 -20.92
N THR A 443 16.43 52.09 -19.96
CA THR A 443 15.93 50.97 -19.16
C THR A 443 14.90 50.15 -19.93
N LEU A 444 14.02 50.82 -20.69
CA LEU A 444 12.91 50.26 -21.46
C LEU A 444 13.22 50.29 -22.97
N ASP A 445 14.34 49.69 -23.34
CA ASP A 445 14.91 49.67 -24.70
C ASP A 445 14.18 48.72 -25.67
N THR A 446 13.52 47.66 -25.16
CA THR A 446 12.75 46.70 -25.96
C THR A 446 11.24 46.83 -25.75
N GLU A 447 10.44 46.44 -26.75
CA GLU A 447 8.97 46.46 -26.64
C GLU A 447 8.46 45.55 -25.49
N ASP A 448 9.06 44.37 -25.25
CA ASP A 448 8.73 43.51 -24.11
C ASP A 448 8.88 44.26 -22.77
N LYS A 449 9.99 44.99 -22.58
CA LYS A 449 10.21 45.78 -21.36
C LYS A 449 9.24 46.96 -21.26
N LYS A 450 9.00 47.70 -22.36
CA LYS A 450 8.06 48.82 -22.39
C LYS A 450 6.64 48.36 -22.02
N TYR A 451 6.16 47.28 -22.63
CA TYR A 451 4.83 46.76 -22.39
C TYR A 451 4.67 46.12 -21.02
N THR A 452 5.67 45.35 -20.53
CA THR A 452 5.69 44.85 -19.14
C THR A 452 5.55 46.04 -18.18
N TRP A 453 6.46 47.01 -18.26
CA TRP A 453 6.46 48.18 -17.39
C TRP A 453 5.17 49.02 -17.47
N LEU A 454 4.60 49.22 -18.66
CA LEU A 454 3.33 49.92 -18.81
C LEU A 454 2.17 49.16 -18.17
N ILE A 455 2.17 47.83 -18.26
CA ILE A 455 1.16 46.97 -17.63
C ILE A 455 1.25 47.07 -16.09
N ASP A 456 2.46 46.96 -15.51
CA ASP A 456 2.67 47.14 -14.07
C ASP A 456 2.30 48.56 -13.61
N ALA A 457 2.64 49.59 -14.40
CA ALA A 457 2.27 50.98 -14.13
C ALA A 457 0.76 51.24 -14.22
N PHE A 458 0.04 50.54 -15.13
CA PHE A 458 -1.41 50.66 -15.26
C PHE A 458 -2.12 49.98 -14.08
N TYR A 459 -1.65 48.81 -13.65
CA TYR A 459 -2.15 48.13 -12.46
C TYR A 459 -1.91 48.95 -11.18
N LEU A 460 -0.72 49.56 -11.03
CA LEU A 460 -0.42 50.51 -9.96
C LEU A 460 -1.41 51.70 -9.94
N LEU A 461 -1.76 52.25 -11.10
CA LEU A 461 -2.73 53.35 -11.20
C LEU A 461 -4.16 52.91 -10.89
N THR A 462 -4.57 51.71 -11.32
CA THR A 462 -5.83 51.08 -10.91
C THR A 462 -5.91 50.94 -9.38
N LEU A 463 -4.89 50.35 -8.74
CA LEU A 463 -4.83 50.22 -7.28
C LEU A 463 -4.87 51.58 -6.58
N ALA A 464 -4.22 52.61 -7.14
CA ALA A 464 -4.23 53.98 -6.65
C ALA A 464 -5.57 54.73 -6.87
N GLY A 465 -6.54 54.13 -7.56
CA GLY A 465 -7.82 54.77 -7.92
C GLY A 465 -7.67 55.93 -8.91
N ARG A 466 -6.66 55.88 -9.78
CA ARG A 466 -6.31 56.96 -10.74
C ARG A 466 -6.61 56.52 -12.17
N PRO A 467 -7.10 57.43 -13.04
CA PRO A 467 -7.35 57.09 -14.43
C PRO A 467 -6.03 56.79 -15.15
N VAL A 468 -5.97 55.65 -15.83
CA VAL A 468 -4.80 55.22 -16.64
C VAL A 468 -4.43 56.26 -17.71
N GLU A 469 -5.41 57.01 -18.24
CA GLU A 469 -5.18 58.11 -19.18
C GLU A 469 -4.73 59.45 -18.54
N SER A 470 -3.97 59.40 -17.45
CA SER A 470 -3.49 60.58 -16.74
C SER A 470 -2.57 61.47 -17.61
N PRO A 471 -2.41 62.77 -17.28
CA PRO A 471 -1.44 63.64 -17.94
C PRO A 471 -0.01 63.10 -17.88
N SER A 472 0.40 62.54 -16.73
CA SER A 472 1.73 61.93 -16.54
C SER A 472 1.94 60.74 -17.48
N VAL A 473 0.96 59.85 -17.62
CA VAL A 473 1.02 58.72 -18.56
C VAL A 473 1.06 59.21 -20.02
N LYS A 474 0.30 60.25 -20.37
CA LYS A 474 0.34 60.84 -21.73
C LYS A 474 1.73 61.41 -22.07
N VAL A 475 2.44 62.02 -21.12
CA VAL A 475 3.84 62.44 -21.29
C VAL A 475 4.76 61.23 -21.51
N LEU A 476 4.64 60.20 -20.68
CA LEU A 476 5.47 58.98 -20.78
C LEU A 476 5.28 58.24 -22.11
N LEU A 477 4.03 58.07 -22.58
CA LEU A 477 3.73 57.45 -23.87
C LEU A 477 4.28 58.27 -25.05
N GLY A 478 4.27 59.61 -24.93
CA GLY A 478 4.88 60.51 -25.92
C GLY A 478 6.41 60.38 -26.03
N VAL A 479 7.08 59.97 -24.94
CA VAL A 479 8.51 59.68 -24.90
C VAL A 479 8.81 58.25 -25.36
N LEU A 480 8.16 57.25 -24.78
CA LEU A 480 8.43 55.81 -25.00
C LEU A 480 8.05 55.33 -26.41
N LYS A 481 6.97 55.90 -26.97
CA LYS A 481 6.40 55.55 -28.28
C LYS A 481 6.34 54.02 -28.53
N PRO A 482 5.67 53.25 -27.65
CA PRO A 482 5.51 51.81 -27.84
C PRO A 482 4.79 51.51 -29.17
N ALA A 483 5.24 50.49 -29.88
CA ALA A 483 4.69 50.09 -31.17
C ALA A 483 3.29 49.49 -30.99
N GLN A 484 2.37 49.76 -31.92
CA GLN A 484 0.99 49.21 -31.91
C GLN A 484 0.11 49.61 -30.70
N LEU A 485 0.51 50.62 -29.91
CA LEU A 485 -0.20 51.05 -28.70
C LEU A 485 -1.70 51.25 -28.88
N LYS A 486 -2.14 51.80 -30.02
CA LYS A 486 -3.56 52.05 -30.29
C LYS A 486 -4.35 50.76 -30.45
N GLU A 487 -3.74 49.72 -31.02
CA GLU A 487 -4.34 48.39 -31.13
C GLU A 487 -4.30 47.64 -29.79
N CYS A 488 -3.23 47.81 -29.01
CA CYS A 488 -2.98 47.02 -27.78
C CYS A 488 -3.56 47.63 -26.49
N LEU A 489 -3.80 48.95 -26.43
CA LEU A 489 -4.30 49.62 -25.23
C LEU A 489 -5.63 49.04 -24.71
N PRO A 490 -6.64 48.70 -25.55
CA PRO A 490 -7.84 48.02 -25.06
C PRO A 490 -7.54 46.69 -24.37
N ALA A 491 -6.66 45.86 -24.95
CA ALA A 491 -6.25 44.60 -24.35
C ALA A 491 -5.51 44.80 -23.01
N MET A 492 -4.64 45.82 -22.90
CA MET A 492 -4.00 46.15 -21.62
C MET A 492 -5.02 46.53 -20.55
N LEU A 493 -6.05 47.32 -20.90
CA LEU A 493 -7.10 47.73 -19.97
C LEU A 493 -7.99 46.54 -19.55
N THR A 494 -8.37 45.67 -20.48
CA THR A 494 -9.11 44.42 -20.19
C THR A 494 -8.30 43.47 -19.30
N LEU A 495 -6.99 43.32 -19.54
CA LEU A 495 -6.13 42.49 -18.70
C LEU A 495 -6.05 43.02 -17.25
N VAL A 496 -5.94 44.34 -17.09
CA VAL A 496 -5.77 45.00 -15.77
C VAL A 496 -7.08 45.10 -14.99
N ASN A 497 -8.23 45.33 -15.65
CA ASN A 497 -9.51 45.65 -15.00
C ASN A 497 -10.69 44.74 -15.38
N GLY A 498 -10.55 43.84 -16.36
CA GLY A 498 -11.64 42.99 -16.84
C GLY A 498 -11.85 41.77 -15.95
N ASP A 499 -13.09 41.34 -15.81
CA ASP A 499 -13.50 40.23 -14.93
C ASP A 499 -14.00 38.99 -15.71
N ASP A 500 -14.27 39.11 -17.01
CA ASP A 500 -14.63 37.97 -17.87
C ASP A 500 -13.38 37.17 -18.27
N GLU A 501 -13.34 35.89 -17.91
CA GLU A 501 -12.23 34.97 -18.20
C GLU A 501 -11.85 34.93 -19.69
N SER A 502 -12.84 34.95 -20.59
CA SER A 502 -12.62 34.84 -22.04
C SER A 502 -12.04 36.12 -22.62
N GLU A 503 -12.55 37.28 -22.19
CA GLU A 503 -12.02 38.59 -22.59
C GLU A 503 -10.59 38.79 -22.05
N VAL A 504 -10.32 38.41 -20.80
CA VAL A 504 -8.99 38.49 -20.19
C VAL A 504 -7.98 37.59 -20.90
N LEU A 505 -8.33 36.34 -21.23
CA LEU A 505 -7.44 35.45 -21.98
C LEU A 505 -7.24 35.91 -23.43
N ALA A 506 -8.28 36.46 -24.08
CA ALA A 506 -8.16 37.05 -25.41
C ALA A 506 -7.24 38.30 -25.40
N ALA A 507 -7.31 39.10 -24.34
CA ALA A 507 -6.41 40.22 -24.13
C ALA A 507 -4.96 39.76 -23.88
N ALA A 508 -4.75 38.80 -22.98
CA ALA A 508 -3.44 38.20 -22.72
C ALA A 508 -2.79 37.61 -23.99
N LYS A 509 -3.57 36.87 -24.80
CA LYS A 509 -3.14 36.32 -26.09
C LYS A 509 -2.84 37.39 -27.15
N THR A 510 -3.53 38.54 -27.08
CA THR A 510 -3.22 39.69 -27.96
C THR A 510 -1.89 40.33 -27.56
N LEU A 511 -1.58 40.36 -26.27
CA LEU A 511 -0.36 40.94 -25.72
C LEU A 511 0.85 39.99 -25.76
N SER A 512 0.64 38.67 -25.81
CA SER A 512 1.70 37.67 -25.73
C SER A 512 2.71 37.70 -26.88
N ALA A 513 2.35 38.31 -28.01
CA ALA A 513 3.25 38.55 -29.14
C ALA A 513 4.22 39.74 -28.91
N LEU A 514 3.89 40.65 -27.99
CA LEU A 514 4.66 41.87 -27.69
C LEU A 514 5.37 41.81 -26.35
N THR A 515 4.78 41.11 -25.36
CA THR A 515 5.33 41.05 -24.00
C THR A 515 5.01 39.74 -23.27
N ARG A 516 5.82 39.42 -22.27
CA ARG A 516 5.52 38.38 -21.26
C ARG A 516 4.84 38.97 -20.01
N GLY A 517 4.85 40.28 -19.83
CA GLY A 517 4.28 40.99 -18.67
C GLY A 517 2.78 40.78 -18.44
N TRP A 518 2.05 40.18 -19.38
CA TRP A 518 0.67 39.77 -19.11
C TRP A 518 0.57 38.71 -18.00
N ARG A 519 1.57 37.84 -17.86
CA ARG A 519 1.62 36.80 -16.80
C ARG A 519 1.69 37.41 -15.41
N ASN A 520 2.44 38.51 -15.27
CA ASN A 520 2.53 39.28 -14.03
C ASN A 520 1.13 39.66 -13.50
N ILE A 521 0.25 40.20 -14.36
CA ILE A 521 -1.09 40.64 -13.93
C ILE A 521 -1.98 39.47 -13.51
N LEU A 522 -1.94 38.35 -14.24
CA LEU A 522 -2.71 37.16 -13.86
C LEU A 522 -2.34 36.71 -12.44
N GLN A 523 -1.05 36.78 -12.11
CA GLN A 523 -0.54 36.49 -10.79
C GLN A 523 -0.93 37.54 -9.74
N TYR A 524 -0.72 38.84 -10.00
CA TYR A 524 -1.04 39.91 -9.02
C TYR A 524 -2.53 39.93 -8.65
N ARG A 525 -3.40 39.69 -9.65
CA ARG A 525 -4.85 39.62 -9.49
C ARG A 525 -5.34 38.22 -9.07
N THR A 526 -4.45 37.24 -8.93
CA THR A 526 -4.77 35.82 -8.64
C THR A 526 -5.91 35.25 -9.50
N LEU A 527 -5.90 35.59 -10.79
CA LEU A 527 -7.00 35.23 -11.69
C LEU A 527 -7.02 33.73 -11.97
N ARG A 528 -8.22 33.16 -11.90
CA ARG A 528 -8.51 31.79 -12.27
C ARG A 528 -9.31 31.74 -13.56
N PHE A 529 -9.15 30.63 -14.27
CA PHE A 529 -9.75 30.37 -15.58
C PHE A 529 -10.53 29.05 -15.56
N ASP A 530 -11.19 28.79 -14.43
CA ASP A 530 -11.87 27.53 -14.14
C ASP A 530 -13.00 27.28 -15.15
N SER A 531 -13.81 28.30 -15.50
CA SER A 531 -14.93 28.11 -16.41
C SER A 531 -14.52 27.99 -17.88
N TYR A 532 -13.46 28.71 -18.29
CA TYR A 532 -12.92 28.68 -19.65
C TYR A 532 -12.34 27.29 -20.02
N PHE A 533 -11.65 26.65 -19.09
CA PHE A 533 -10.93 25.39 -19.35
C PHE A 533 -11.65 24.11 -18.85
N ALA A 534 -12.76 24.22 -18.13
CA ALA A 534 -13.49 23.07 -17.56
C ALA A 534 -13.89 21.99 -18.59
N GLU A 535 -14.38 22.38 -19.78
CA GLU A 535 -14.86 21.41 -20.78
C GLU A 535 -13.71 20.59 -21.43
N PRO A 536 -12.56 21.18 -21.82
CA PRO A 536 -11.35 20.42 -22.17
C PRO A 536 -10.93 19.39 -21.11
N VAL A 537 -10.81 19.79 -19.83
CA VAL A 537 -10.42 18.92 -18.71
C VAL A 537 -11.41 17.77 -18.54
N LYS A 538 -12.70 18.09 -18.43
CA LYS A 538 -13.79 17.10 -18.32
C LYS A 538 -13.80 16.07 -19.43
N ARG A 539 -13.43 16.45 -20.67
CA ARG A 539 -13.26 15.50 -21.77
C ARG A 539 -12.07 14.58 -21.57
N LEU A 540 -10.90 15.10 -21.19
CA LEU A 540 -9.71 14.30 -20.94
C LEU A 540 -9.92 13.31 -19.79
N ASP A 541 -10.55 13.74 -18.71
CA ASP A 541 -10.83 12.89 -17.54
C ASP A 541 -11.81 11.76 -17.90
N ALA A 542 -12.86 12.06 -18.68
CA ALA A 542 -13.77 11.05 -19.20
C ALA A 542 -13.07 10.04 -20.14
N VAL A 543 -12.03 10.46 -20.87
CA VAL A 543 -11.19 9.56 -21.67
C VAL A 543 -10.31 8.68 -20.77
N SER A 544 -9.66 9.26 -19.76
CA SER A 544 -8.83 8.52 -18.80
C SER A 544 -9.64 7.43 -18.05
N TRP A 545 -10.87 7.76 -17.63
CA TRP A 545 -11.80 6.80 -17.06
C TRP A 545 -12.14 5.64 -18.02
N ARG A 546 -12.45 5.94 -19.29
CA ARG A 546 -12.74 4.92 -20.32
C ARG A 546 -11.53 4.03 -20.60
N VAL A 547 -10.31 4.58 -20.65
CA VAL A 547 -9.08 3.79 -20.81
C VAL A 547 -8.88 2.87 -19.62
N THR A 548 -9.07 3.39 -18.40
CA THR A 548 -8.95 2.60 -17.15
C THR A 548 -9.94 1.44 -17.12
N GLN A 549 -11.19 1.66 -17.52
CA GLN A 549 -12.18 0.58 -17.65
C GLN A 549 -11.73 -0.48 -18.67
N GLN A 550 -11.27 -0.06 -19.85
CA GLN A 550 -10.78 -0.98 -20.89
C GLN A 550 -9.58 -1.82 -20.44
N LEU A 551 -8.64 -1.24 -19.68
CA LEU A 551 -7.51 -1.93 -19.07
C LEU A 551 -7.95 -2.96 -18.02
N LEU A 552 -8.91 -2.60 -17.15
CA LEU A 552 -9.48 -3.52 -16.17
C LEU A 552 -10.14 -4.74 -16.83
N GLU A 553 -10.95 -4.52 -17.88
CA GLU A 553 -11.55 -5.60 -18.67
C GLU A 553 -10.47 -6.48 -19.33
N MET A 554 -9.44 -5.86 -19.92
CA MET A 554 -8.30 -6.57 -20.54
C MET A 554 -7.55 -7.47 -19.55
N SER A 555 -7.39 -7.08 -18.28
CA SER A 555 -6.70 -7.91 -17.28
C SER A 555 -7.33 -9.29 -17.07
N SER A 556 -8.64 -9.43 -17.37
CA SER A 556 -9.34 -10.73 -17.33
C SER A 556 -8.95 -11.65 -18.49
N VAL A 557 -8.66 -11.08 -19.66
CA VAL A 557 -8.19 -11.78 -20.85
C VAL A 557 -6.74 -12.26 -20.64
N TYR A 558 -5.90 -11.46 -20.00
CA TYR A 558 -4.54 -11.88 -19.62
C TYR A 558 -4.55 -13.08 -18.67
N ALA A 559 -5.33 -12.98 -17.58
CA ALA A 559 -5.49 -14.07 -16.63
C ALA A 559 -5.93 -15.36 -17.34
N LYS A 560 -6.97 -15.28 -18.19
CA LYS A 560 -7.48 -16.42 -18.98
C LYS A 560 -6.44 -17.02 -19.93
N GLY A 561 -5.58 -16.19 -20.54
CA GLY A 561 -4.46 -16.68 -21.35
C GLY A 561 -3.44 -17.45 -20.51
N MET A 562 -3.09 -16.93 -19.33
CA MET A 562 -2.10 -17.56 -18.45
C MET A 562 -2.55 -18.92 -17.90
N GLU A 563 -3.85 -19.18 -17.74
CA GLU A 563 -4.40 -20.51 -17.39
C GLU A 563 -4.04 -21.61 -18.42
N HIS A 564 -3.69 -21.20 -19.63
CA HIS A 564 -3.34 -22.08 -20.75
C HIS A 564 -1.91 -21.83 -21.27
N SER A 565 -1.08 -21.14 -20.48
CA SER A 565 0.31 -20.81 -20.84
C SER A 565 1.16 -22.07 -21.08
N VAL A 566 1.03 -23.09 -20.24
CA VAL A 566 1.80 -24.35 -20.30
C VAL A 566 0.87 -25.55 -20.38
N PHE A 567 1.19 -26.52 -21.24
CA PHE A 567 0.50 -27.80 -21.35
C PHE A 567 1.37 -28.94 -20.79
N PHE A 568 0.87 -29.66 -19.78
CA PHE A 568 1.55 -30.82 -19.22
C PHE A 568 0.93 -32.13 -19.74
N ASN A 569 1.78 -32.99 -20.31
CA ASN A 569 1.41 -34.32 -20.75
C ASN A 569 1.61 -35.33 -19.59
N PHE A 570 0.56 -36.07 -19.22
CA PHE A 570 0.55 -36.98 -18.07
C PHE A 570 0.56 -38.47 -18.48
N SER A 571 0.89 -38.78 -19.74
CA SER A 571 0.85 -40.13 -20.30
C SER A 571 1.79 -41.13 -19.61
N ASP A 572 1.24 -42.28 -19.21
CA ASP A 572 1.97 -43.50 -18.86
C ASP A 572 2.16 -44.45 -20.08
N GLY A 573 1.82 -43.97 -21.28
CA GLY A 573 1.87 -44.73 -22.53
C GLY A 573 0.63 -45.59 -22.82
N SER A 574 -0.37 -45.61 -21.95
CA SER A 574 -1.58 -46.44 -22.14
C SER A 574 -2.52 -45.92 -23.24
N PHE A 575 -3.35 -46.78 -23.83
CA PHE A 575 -4.34 -46.35 -24.84
C PHE A 575 -5.37 -45.37 -24.26
N VAL A 576 -5.67 -45.48 -22.97
CA VAL A 576 -6.61 -44.59 -22.27
C VAL A 576 -5.95 -43.24 -21.95
N SER A 577 -4.69 -43.21 -21.49
CA SER A 577 -3.96 -41.94 -21.28
C SER A 577 -3.87 -41.15 -22.58
N ASN A 578 -3.45 -41.78 -23.67
CA ASN A 578 -3.35 -41.14 -25.00
C ASN A 578 -4.69 -40.58 -25.53
N LEU A 579 -5.83 -41.08 -25.03
CA LEU A 579 -7.17 -40.58 -25.36
C LEU A 579 -7.55 -39.38 -24.48
N THR A 580 -7.20 -39.40 -23.20
CA THR A 580 -7.33 -38.24 -22.30
C THR A 580 -6.37 -37.10 -22.66
N ASP A 581 -5.14 -37.40 -23.09
CA ASP A 581 -4.14 -36.40 -23.48
C ASP A 581 -4.54 -35.67 -24.76
N LYS A 582 -5.16 -36.36 -25.73
CA LYS A 582 -5.75 -35.72 -26.91
C LYS A 582 -6.96 -34.86 -26.57
N ALA A 583 -7.71 -35.22 -25.53
CA ALA A 583 -8.82 -34.40 -25.05
C ALA A 583 -8.32 -33.15 -24.30
N SER A 584 -7.33 -33.29 -23.41
CA SER A 584 -6.74 -32.18 -22.67
C SER A 584 -5.98 -31.22 -23.58
N ALA A 585 -5.20 -31.72 -24.55
CA ALA A 585 -4.53 -30.92 -25.57
C ALA A 585 -5.55 -30.09 -26.39
N LYS A 586 -6.70 -30.69 -26.76
CA LYS A 586 -7.76 -29.99 -27.46
C LYS A 586 -8.45 -28.94 -26.59
N VAL A 587 -8.66 -29.21 -25.29
CA VAL A 587 -9.18 -28.22 -24.34
C VAL A 587 -8.21 -27.05 -24.16
N CYS A 588 -6.91 -27.32 -23.98
CA CYS A 588 -5.87 -26.29 -23.91
C CYS A 588 -5.85 -25.45 -25.19
N SER A 589 -5.92 -26.07 -26.36
CA SER A 589 -5.96 -25.37 -27.64
C SER A 589 -7.21 -24.49 -27.84
N MET A 590 -8.38 -24.99 -27.42
CA MET A 590 -9.62 -24.19 -27.41
C MET A 590 -9.54 -23.02 -26.40
N GLY A 591 -8.90 -23.23 -25.25
CA GLY A 591 -8.62 -22.20 -24.26
C GLY A 591 -7.72 -21.08 -24.80
N ARG A 592 -6.55 -21.46 -25.35
CA ARG A 592 -5.61 -20.57 -26.05
C ARG A 592 -6.29 -19.77 -27.16
N SER A 593 -7.04 -20.44 -28.04
CA SER A 593 -7.82 -19.80 -29.10
C SER A 593 -8.87 -18.82 -28.57
N SER A 594 -9.57 -19.16 -27.49
CA SER A 594 -10.54 -18.27 -26.85
C SER A 594 -9.87 -17.03 -26.23
N ALA A 595 -8.72 -17.19 -25.57
CA ALA A 595 -7.96 -16.09 -25.00
C ALA A 595 -7.39 -15.16 -26.09
N LEU A 596 -6.83 -15.72 -27.17
CA LEU A 596 -6.36 -14.95 -28.33
C LEU A 596 -7.49 -14.21 -29.05
N SER A 597 -8.67 -14.83 -29.17
CA SER A 597 -9.86 -14.17 -29.71
C SER A 597 -10.29 -12.98 -28.84
N GLY A 598 -10.30 -13.14 -27.52
CA GLY A 598 -10.55 -12.06 -26.57
C GLY A 598 -9.53 -10.93 -26.67
N LEU A 599 -8.23 -11.26 -26.81
CA LEU A 599 -7.18 -10.27 -26.98
C LEU A 599 -7.37 -9.49 -28.30
N ASN A 600 -7.77 -10.16 -29.38
CA ASN A 600 -8.07 -9.53 -30.65
C ASN A 600 -9.33 -8.66 -30.63
N GLU A 601 -10.34 -9.02 -29.85
CA GLU A 601 -11.50 -8.16 -29.58
C GLU A 601 -11.09 -6.91 -28.79
N HIS A 602 -10.32 -7.07 -27.71
CA HIS A 602 -9.87 -5.94 -26.90
C HIS A 602 -8.85 -5.05 -27.62
N ARG A 603 -8.02 -5.59 -28.52
CA ARG A 603 -7.18 -4.84 -29.48
C ARG A 603 -8.03 -3.92 -30.36
N LYS A 604 -9.13 -4.45 -30.92
CA LYS A 604 -10.08 -3.67 -31.74
C LYS A 604 -10.77 -2.58 -30.92
N LYS A 605 -11.24 -2.90 -29.70
CA LYS A 605 -11.83 -1.93 -28.76
C LYS A 605 -10.84 -0.83 -28.37
N ALA A 606 -9.61 -1.19 -27.98
CA ALA A 606 -8.55 -0.26 -27.60
C ALA A 606 -8.24 0.74 -28.73
N ARG A 607 -8.11 0.24 -29.96
CA ARG A 607 -7.85 1.08 -31.14
C ARG A 607 -9.06 1.96 -31.52
N ALA A 608 -10.28 1.45 -31.40
CA ALA A 608 -11.49 2.25 -31.58
C ALA A 608 -11.57 3.39 -30.54
N LEU A 609 -11.35 3.07 -29.26
CA LEU A 609 -11.31 4.01 -28.15
C LEU A 609 -10.26 5.12 -28.39
N ILE A 610 -9.02 4.75 -28.74
CA ILE A 610 -7.98 5.75 -29.09
C ILE A 610 -8.41 6.60 -30.29
N THR A 611 -8.99 6.00 -31.33
CA THR A 611 -9.42 6.74 -32.54
C THR A 611 -10.55 7.73 -32.26
N GLU A 612 -11.58 7.32 -31.52
CA GLU A 612 -12.73 8.15 -31.14
C GLU A 612 -12.29 9.34 -30.27
N ASN A 613 -11.37 9.10 -29.34
CA ASN A 613 -11.02 10.04 -28.29
C ASN A 613 -9.74 10.85 -28.59
N ARG A 614 -8.97 10.54 -29.65
CA ARG A 614 -7.80 11.33 -30.12
C ARG A 614 -8.15 12.79 -30.40
N SER A 615 -9.40 13.07 -30.77
CA SER A 615 -9.91 14.42 -30.97
C SER A 615 -9.87 15.28 -29.69
N ALA A 616 -10.09 14.68 -28.51
CA ALA A 616 -10.01 15.38 -27.23
C ALA A 616 -8.56 15.78 -26.89
N LEU A 617 -7.60 14.84 -27.02
CA LEU A 617 -6.17 15.13 -26.84
C LEU A 617 -5.67 16.18 -27.84
N SER A 618 -6.10 16.11 -29.10
CA SER A 618 -5.76 17.12 -30.12
C SER A 618 -6.35 18.50 -29.82
N GLN A 619 -7.55 18.59 -29.23
CA GLN A 619 -8.14 19.85 -28.77
C GLN A 619 -7.36 20.41 -27.57
N ALA A 620 -6.99 19.56 -26.61
CA ALA A 620 -6.16 19.95 -25.48
C ALA A 620 -4.77 20.46 -25.91
N ASN A 621 -4.06 19.71 -26.76
CA ASN A 621 -2.78 20.14 -27.34
C ASN A 621 -2.93 21.45 -28.14
N SER A 622 -4.04 21.64 -28.87
CA SER A 622 -4.32 22.91 -29.55
C SER A 622 -4.51 24.09 -28.57
N VAL A 623 -5.03 23.86 -27.36
CA VAL A 623 -5.11 24.88 -26.29
C VAL A 623 -3.74 25.12 -25.66
N ILE A 624 -2.96 24.06 -25.41
CA ILE A 624 -1.64 24.10 -24.75
C ILE A 624 -0.59 24.81 -25.62
N SER A 625 -0.51 24.45 -26.91
CA SER A 625 0.40 25.06 -27.89
C SER A 625 0.14 26.55 -28.12
N GLN A 626 -1.09 27.05 -27.94
CA GLN A 626 -1.40 28.48 -28.03
C GLN A 626 -0.64 29.35 -27.00
N TRP A 627 -0.20 28.75 -25.90
CA TRP A 627 0.58 29.42 -24.84
C TRP A 627 2.08 29.10 -24.89
N GLY A 628 2.54 28.42 -25.94
CA GLY A 628 3.96 28.11 -26.19
C GLY A 628 4.49 26.89 -25.42
N MET A 629 3.61 26.04 -24.89
CA MET A 629 3.97 24.77 -24.26
C MET A 629 4.00 23.62 -25.30
N PRO A 630 4.80 22.56 -25.09
CA PRO A 630 4.87 21.43 -26.01
C PRO A 630 3.62 20.54 -25.98
N ASP A 631 3.34 19.87 -27.09
CA ASP A 631 2.23 18.92 -27.23
C ASP A 631 2.52 17.58 -26.54
N PHE A 632 1.48 16.93 -26.01
CA PHE A 632 1.56 15.57 -25.49
C PHE A 632 1.25 14.56 -26.61
N GLU A 633 2.28 13.88 -27.11
CA GLU A 633 2.16 12.85 -28.15
C GLU A 633 1.91 11.45 -27.56
N CYS A 634 1.09 10.67 -28.27
CA CYS A 634 0.97 9.22 -28.06
C CYS A 634 1.15 8.50 -29.40
N LYS A 635 2.08 7.55 -29.47
CA LYS A 635 2.23 6.66 -30.62
C LYS A 635 1.14 5.59 -30.58
N ASP A 636 0.66 5.22 -31.77
CA ASP A 636 -0.42 4.24 -31.96
C ASP A 636 0.16 2.99 -32.60
N ASP A 637 0.90 2.23 -31.79
CA ASP A 637 1.64 1.05 -32.22
C ASP A 637 0.80 -0.24 -32.11
N ILE A 638 -0.54 -0.12 -32.07
CA ILE A 638 -1.46 -1.27 -32.09
C ILE A 638 -1.58 -1.80 -33.53
N ALA A 639 -1.21 -3.07 -33.73
CA ALA A 639 -1.27 -3.73 -35.04
C ALA A 639 -2.66 -3.64 -35.68
N TYR A 640 -2.74 -3.50 -37.01
CA TYR A 640 -4.02 -3.42 -37.74
C TYR A 640 -4.70 -4.79 -37.85
N SER A 641 -3.94 -5.82 -38.22
CA SER A 641 -4.38 -7.22 -38.30
C SER A 641 -4.68 -7.81 -36.93
N ASP A 642 -5.45 -8.90 -36.91
CA ASP A 642 -5.53 -9.74 -35.71
C ASP A 642 -4.17 -10.42 -35.45
N TYR A 643 -3.84 -10.62 -34.18
CA TYR A 643 -2.70 -11.40 -33.74
C TYR A 643 -2.95 -12.89 -34.03
N GLU A 644 -1.97 -13.54 -34.64
CA GLU A 644 -1.95 -14.97 -34.90
C GLU A 644 -0.90 -15.64 -34.00
N LEU A 645 -1.29 -16.74 -33.35
CA LEU A 645 -0.43 -17.62 -32.55
C LEU A 645 -0.77 -19.06 -32.89
N ASP A 646 0.24 -19.94 -32.84
CA ASP A 646 -0.04 -21.38 -32.84
C ASP A 646 -0.67 -21.78 -31.51
N ASN A 647 -1.99 -21.94 -31.52
CA ASN A 647 -2.77 -22.37 -30.36
C ASN A 647 -2.71 -23.89 -30.15
N SER A 648 -1.82 -24.66 -30.82
CA SER A 648 -1.58 -26.06 -30.51
C SER A 648 -1.20 -26.23 -29.03
N ALA A 649 -1.31 -27.46 -28.50
CA ALA A 649 -0.79 -27.78 -27.17
C ALA A 649 0.73 -28.05 -27.16
N GLU A 650 1.36 -28.07 -28.34
CA GLU A 650 2.79 -28.34 -28.55
C GLU A 650 3.64 -27.05 -28.53
N ASN A 651 3.00 -25.88 -28.64
CA ASN A 651 3.65 -24.58 -28.47
C ASN A 651 3.92 -24.28 -26.98
N GLU A 652 5.11 -24.62 -26.49
CA GLU A 652 5.54 -24.37 -25.09
C GLU A 652 5.70 -22.86 -24.81
N ASP A 653 6.14 -22.08 -25.80
CA ASP A 653 6.35 -20.63 -25.72
C ASP A 653 5.06 -19.78 -25.79
N TRP A 654 3.88 -20.41 -25.90
CA TRP A 654 2.62 -19.70 -26.17
C TRP A 654 2.32 -18.61 -25.12
N GLY A 655 2.61 -18.87 -23.85
CA GLY A 655 2.43 -17.88 -22.77
C GLY A 655 3.23 -16.60 -23.01
N ASP A 656 4.52 -16.71 -23.35
CA ASP A 656 5.41 -15.58 -23.59
C ASP A 656 5.09 -14.85 -24.91
N GLN A 657 4.61 -15.58 -25.91
CA GLN A 657 4.13 -14.99 -27.17
C GLN A 657 2.83 -14.19 -26.96
N PHE A 658 1.87 -14.76 -26.23
CA PHE A 658 0.61 -14.11 -25.88
C PHE A 658 0.82 -12.90 -24.96
N GLY A 659 1.68 -13.03 -23.93
CA GLY A 659 2.01 -11.95 -23.01
C GLY A 659 2.61 -10.74 -23.71
N ARG A 660 3.50 -10.95 -24.70
CA ARG A 660 4.05 -9.85 -25.52
C ARG A 660 2.97 -9.07 -26.28
N TYR A 661 2.01 -9.75 -26.92
CA TYR A 661 0.92 -9.06 -27.61
C TYR A 661 -0.07 -8.37 -26.65
N TYR A 662 -0.30 -8.95 -25.47
CA TYR A 662 -1.08 -8.31 -24.42
C TYR A 662 -0.42 -6.98 -23.96
N HIS A 663 0.85 -7.04 -23.55
CA HIS A 663 1.59 -5.87 -23.07
C HIS A 663 1.78 -4.79 -24.15
N GLN A 664 1.78 -5.16 -25.44
CA GLN A 664 1.76 -4.18 -26.54
C GLN A 664 0.48 -3.33 -26.54
N VAL A 665 -0.70 -3.95 -26.38
CA VAL A 665 -1.98 -3.22 -26.37
C VAL A 665 -2.16 -2.44 -25.07
N GLU A 666 -1.78 -3.04 -23.94
CA GLU A 666 -1.76 -2.41 -22.61
C GLU A 666 -0.87 -1.16 -22.59
N GLY A 667 0.38 -1.27 -23.04
CA GLY A 667 1.33 -0.15 -23.05
C GLY A 667 0.91 1.04 -23.92
N VAL A 668 0.21 0.80 -25.05
CA VAL A 668 -0.34 1.89 -25.87
C VAL A 668 -1.55 2.55 -25.19
N LEU A 669 -2.42 1.79 -24.53
CA LEU A 669 -3.51 2.36 -23.72
C LEU A 669 -2.98 3.18 -22.55
N GLU A 670 -1.98 2.68 -21.81
CA GLU A 670 -1.32 3.43 -20.74
C GLU A 670 -0.66 4.71 -21.25
N ALA A 671 0.04 4.66 -22.39
CA ALA A 671 0.65 5.84 -23.00
C ALA A 671 -0.40 6.88 -23.39
N PHE A 672 -1.55 6.47 -23.93
CA PHE A 672 -2.63 7.37 -24.30
C PHE A 672 -3.32 7.98 -23.07
N SER A 673 -3.59 7.18 -22.03
CA SER A 673 -4.11 7.68 -20.74
C SER A 673 -3.15 8.68 -20.10
N ARG A 674 -1.85 8.39 -20.10
CA ARG A 674 -0.82 9.29 -19.59
C ARG A 674 -0.77 10.60 -20.37
N ALA A 675 -0.79 10.56 -21.70
CA ALA A 675 -0.84 11.78 -22.51
C ALA A 675 -2.10 12.64 -22.24
N CYS A 676 -3.26 12.01 -22.03
CA CYS A 676 -4.48 12.71 -21.64
C CYS A 676 -4.40 13.30 -20.21
N SER A 677 -3.85 12.55 -19.25
CA SER A 677 -3.64 13.02 -17.87
C SER A 677 -2.67 14.19 -17.83
N ASP A 678 -1.55 14.11 -18.55
CA ASP A 678 -0.52 15.14 -18.60
C ASP A 678 -1.06 16.43 -19.26
N ALA A 679 -1.89 16.29 -20.28
CA ALA A 679 -2.61 17.41 -20.88
C ALA A 679 -3.66 18.01 -19.93
N SER A 680 -4.33 17.19 -19.11
CA SER A 680 -5.30 17.63 -18.09
C SER A 680 -4.59 18.43 -17.00
N ASP A 681 -3.50 17.88 -16.43
CA ASP A 681 -2.62 18.55 -15.45
C ASP A 681 -2.07 19.88 -15.99
N GLN A 682 -1.65 19.92 -17.26
CA GLN A 682 -1.12 21.13 -17.88
C GLN A 682 -2.18 22.22 -18.06
N ILE A 683 -3.42 21.83 -18.37
CA ILE A 683 -4.57 22.76 -18.41
C ILE A 683 -4.99 23.16 -16.99
N GLY A 684 -4.86 22.28 -16.00
CA GLY A 684 -5.06 22.58 -14.59
C GLY A 684 -4.15 23.71 -14.07
N PHE A 685 -2.90 23.77 -14.53
CA PHE A 685 -2.04 24.93 -14.26
C PHE A 685 -2.60 26.22 -14.89
N PHE A 686 -3.14 26.17 -16.11
CA PHE A 686 -3.76 27.35 -16.74
C PHE A 686 -5.06 27.78 -16.04
N MET A 687 -5.87 26.84 -15.54
CA MET A 687 -7.03 27.13 -14.67
C MET A 687 -6.60 27.91 -13.41
N GLY A 688 -5.50 27.51 -12.79
CA GLY A 688 -4.90 28.23 -11.65
C GLY A 688 -4.15 29.52 -11.98
N GLY A 689 -4.10 29.95 -13.26
CA GLY A 689 -3.36 31.13 -13.72
C GLY A 689 -1.84 30.92 -13.91
N ASP A 690 -1.32 29.71 -13.67
CA ASP A 690 0.11 29.35 -13.70
C ASP A 690 0.62 29.04 -15.13
N PHE A 691 0.59 30.02 -16.03
CA PHE A 691 1.05 29.85 -17.43
C PHE A 691 2.56 29.61 -17.63
N ASP A 692 3.36 29.67 -16.55
CA ASP A 692 4.80 29.37 -16.56
C ASP A 692 5.15 27.92 -16.17
N LYS A 693 4.21 27.18 -15.54
CA LYS A 693 4.45 25.80 -15.08
C LYS A 693 4.30 24.80 -16.22
N SER A 694 5.19 23.79 -16.24
CA SER A 694 5.18 22.73 -17.24
C SER A 694 5.26 21.35 -16.58
N VAL A 695 4.28 20.49 -16.87
CA VAL A 695 4.23 19.11 -16.38
C VAL A 695 5.48 18.32 -16.77
N VAL A 696 5.97 18.52 -18.00
CA VAL A 696 7.16 17.86 -18.55
C VAL A 696 8.40 18.20 -17.72
N LYS A 697 8.68 19.49 -17.51
CA LYS A 697 9.85 19.94 -16.74
C LYS A 697 9.83 19.45 -15.28
N ILE A 698 8.66 19.50 -14.64
CA ILE A 698 8.48 19.01 -13.26
C ILE A 698 8.78 17.51 -13.17
N ARG A 699 8.39 16.72 -14.18
CA ARG A 699 8.69 15.28 -14.26
C ARG A 699 10.17 15.00 -14.47
N GLU A 700 10.82 15.68 -15.41
CA GLU A 700 12.26 15.55 -15.68
C GLU A 700 13.09 15.85 -14.43
N GLN A 701 12.76 16.94 -13.72
CA GLN A 701 13.41 17.31 -12.46
C GLN A 701 13.21 16.24 -11.37
N LYS A 702 11.98 15.77 -11.15
CA LYS A 702 11.69 14.69 -10.19
C LYS A 702 12.46 13.40 -10.50
N GLN A 703 12.65 13.07 -11.78
CA GLN A 703 13.43 11.91 -12.20
C GLN A 703 14.93 12.09 -11.94
N ALA A 704 15.49 13.27 -12.24
CA ALA A 704 16.88 13.60 -11.94
C ALA A 704 17.17 13.57 -10.43
N ASP A 705 16.29 14.18 -9.62
CA ASP A 705 16.41 14.21 -8.15
C ASP A 705 16.23 12.82 -7.50
N ARG A 706 15.50 11.91 -8.15
CA ARG A 706 15.40 10.51 -7.74
C ARG A 706 16.71 9.77 -8.03
N LEU A 707 17.20 9.83 -9.27
CA LEU A 707 18.45 9.18 -9.68
C LEU A 707 19.64 9.67 -8.84
N ARG A 708 19.69 10.97 -8.52
CA ARG A 708 20.71 11.56 -7.65
C ARG A 708 20.65 11.00 -6.22
N ARG A 709 19.45 10.79 -5.67
CA ARG A 709 19.28 10.18 -4.34
C ARG A 709 19.68 8.70 -4.33
N GLU A 710 19.26 7.93 -5.34
CA GLU A 710 19.65 6.53 -5.50
C GLU A 710 21.18 6.37 -5.62
N GLN A 711 21.87 7.31 -6.29
CA GLN A 711 23.34 7.35 -6.35
C GLN A 711 24.00 7.68 -5.00
N LEU A 712 23.45 8.63 -4.24
CA LEU A 712 23.99 8.99 -2.92
C LEU A 712 23.82 7.84 -1.91
N GLU A 713 22.64 7.25 -1.81
CA GLU A 713 22.36 6.09 -0.95
C GLU A 713 23.31 4.92 -1.27
N LYS A 714 23.56 4.67 -2.56
CA LYS A 714 24.49 3.62 -2.99
C LYS A 714 25.93 3.90 -2.57
N LEU A 715 26.39 5.15 -2.63
CA LEU A 715 27.73 5.54 -2.17
C LEU A 715 27.87 5.42 -0.65
N GLU A 716 26.84 5.80 0.11
CA GLU A 716 26.82 5.64 1.57
C GLU A 716 26.91 4.16 1.98
N LYS A 717 26.17 3.28 1.29
CA LYS A 717 26.13 1.84 1.58
C LYS A 717 27.31 1.03 1.03
N GLN A 718 28.29 1.65 0.37
CA GLN A 718 29.55 0.96 -0.01
C GLN A 718 30.46 0.66 1.18
N SER A 719 30.20 1.26 2.35
CA SER A 719 30.97 1.03 3.57
C SER A 719 30.07 1.01 4.81
N VAL A 720 30.46 0.25 5.82
CA VAL A 720 29.74 0.19 7.10
C VAL A 720 30.62 0.78 8.21
N THR A 721 30.09 1.73 8.99
CA THR A 721 30.81 2.22 10.18
C THR A 721 30.68 1.23 11.34
N LEU A 722 31.82 0.72 11.81
CA LEU A 722 32.01 -0.13 12.99
C LEU A 722 32.64 0.65 14.15
N THR A 723 32.44 0.20 15.38
CA THR A 723 33.15 0.71 16.55
C THR A 723 34.22 -0.28 16.98
N LYS A 724 35.47 0.17 17.08
CA LYS A 724 36.61 -0.65 17.53
C LYS A 724 37.53 0.17 18.43
N ASP A 725 37.85 -0.37 19.60
CA ASP A 725 38.66 0.30 20.63
C ASP A 725 38.16 1.72 20.99
N GLY A 726 36.85 1.95 20.90
CA GLY A 726 36.20 3.25 21.15
C GLY A 726 36.27 4.25 19.99
N ARG A 727 36.71 3.85 18.79
CA ARG A 727 36.80 4.70 17.60
C ARG A 727 36.01 4.14 16.42
N GLU A 728 35.49 5.04 15.59
CA GLU A 728 34.79 4.67 14.35
C GLU A 728 35.79 4.19 13.27
N HIS A 729 35.45 3.07 12.63
CA HIS A 729 36.19 2.52 11.50
C HIS A 729 35.23 2.21 10.36
N LEU A 730 35.64 2.48 9.13
CA LEU A 730 34.92 2.07 7.92
C LEU A 730 35.32 0.63 7.56
N PHE A 731 34.32 -0.24 7.42
CA PHE A 731 34.44 -1.61 6.93
C PHE A 731 33.95 -1.70 5.50
N THR A 732 34.78 -2.26 4.62
CA THR A 732 34.47 -2.52 3.20
C THR A 732 34.96 -3.90 2.78
N ILE A 733 34.50 -4.37 1.63
CA ILE A 733 34.97 -5.62 1.01
C ILE A 733 35.55 -5.28 -0.36
N GLU A 734 36.85 -5.52 -0.53
CA GLU A 734 37.53 -5.35 -1.82
C GLU A 734 37.54 -6.68 -2.58
N TRP A 735 36.78 -6.74 -3.67
CA TRP A 735 36.61 -7.93 -4.50
C TRP A 735 37.67 -8.05 -5.59
N THR A 736 38.17 -9.28 -5.79
CA THR A 736 39.15 -9.63 -6.83
C THR A 736 38.71 -10.90 -7.56
N LYS A 737 38.98 -11.00 -8.88
CA LYS A 737 38.71 -12.21 -9.66
C LYS A 737 39.72 -13.29 -9.26
N VAL A 738 39.24 -14.52 -9.05
CA VAL A 738 40.12 -15.69 -8.94
C VAL A 738 40.54 -16.06 -10.36
N GLU A 739 41.78 -15.74 -10.75
CA GLU A 739 42.28 -15.91 -12.13
C GLU A 739 42.25 -17.38 -12.62
N ASN A 740 42.45 -18.34 -11.71
CA ASN A 740 42.46 -19.77 -12.03
C ASN A 740 41.46 -20.52 -11.12
N PRO A 741 40.15 -20.46 -11.41
CA PRO A 741 39.16 -21.22 -10.65
C PRO A 741 39.32 -22.73 -10.88
N PRO A 742 38.89 -23.60 -9.94
CA PRO A 742 39.08 -25.06 -10.06
C PRO A 742 38.31 -25.70 -11.21
N CYS A 743 37.21 -25.06 -11.60
CA CYS A 743 36.31 -25.46 -12.66
C CYS A 743 35.68 -24.21 -13.29
N ASP A 744 34.92 -24.41 -14.37
CA ASP A 744 33.97 -23.41 -14.87
C ASP A 744 33.04 -22.94 -13.73
N PRO A 745 33.03 -21.64 -13.38
CA PRO A 745 32.20 -21.10 -12.30
C PRO A 745 30.69 -21.35 -12.46
N ASP A 746 30.17 -21.51 -13.68
CA ASP A 746 28.77 -21.88 -13.94
C ASP A 746 28.44 -23.31 -13.48
N LYS A 747 29.43 -24.14 -13.16
CA LYS A 747 29.25 -25.51 -12.66
C LYS A 747 29.21 -25.58 -11.13
N ILE A 748 29.55 -24.51 -10.42
CA ILE A 748 29.61 -24.47 -8.96
C ILE A 748 28.19 -24.52 -8.40
N ASN A 749 27.87 -25.59 -7.68
CA ASN A 749 26.58 -25.80 -7.02
C ASN A 749 26.62 -25.49 -5.52
N HIS A 750 27.80 -25.55 -4.91
CA HIS A 750 27.97 -25.31 -3.48
C HIS A 750 29.37 -24.80 -3.14
N VAL A 751 29.44 -23.93 -2.13
CA VAL A 751 30.67 -23.45 -1.50
C VAL A 751 30.46 -23.56 0.01
N LYS A 752 31.48 -24.02 0.75
CA LYS A 752 31.43 -24.11 2.21
C LYS A 752 32.82 -23.88 2.82
N THR A 753 32.88 -23.38 4.06
CA THR A 753 34.11 -23.25 4.83
C THR A 753 33.91 -23.58 6.30
N ASP A 754 34.95 -24.10 6.95
CA ASP A 754 35.09 -24.26 8.40
C ASP A 754 35.80 -23.06 9.08
N GLY A 755 36.04 -21.99 8.33
CA GLY A 755 36.79 -20.82 8.77
C GLY A 755 38.28 -20.85 8.39
N LYS A 756 38.78 -21.97 7.84
CA LYS A 756 40.17 -22.12 7.36
C LYS A 756 40.24 -22.68 5.95
N ILE A 757 39.45 -23.71 5.67
CA ILE A 757 39.47 -24.46 4.42
C ILE A 757 38.19 -24.13 3.65
N TRP A 758 38.33 -23.91 2.35
CA TRP A 758 37.22 -23.83 1.41
C TRP A 758 36.99 -25.19 0.75
N LEU A 759 35.73 -25.60 0.63
CA LEU A 759 35.33 -26.72 -0.21
C LEU A 759 34.27 -26.27 -1.21
N ILE A 760 34.53 -26.49 -2.50
CA ILE A 760 33.62 -26.28 -3.62
C ILE A 760 33.07 -27.63 -4.07
N VAL A 761 31.78 -27.67 -4.41
CA VAL A 761 31.13 -28.78 -5.11
C VAL A 761 30.64 -28.28 -6.46
N ALA A 762 31.08 -28.92 -7.54
CA ALA A 762 30.69 -28.56 -8.91
C ALA A 762 30.15 -29.77 -9.68
N SER A 763 29.15 -29.57 -10.54
CA SER A 763 28.63 -30.64 -11.40
C SER A 763 29.33 -30.64 -12.76
N VAL A 764 30.19 -31.63 -12.98
CA VAL A 764 31.00 -31.80 -14.20
C VAL A 764 30.62 -33.14 -14.83
N ASP A 765 30.19 -33.11 -16.09
CA ASP A 765 29.76 -34.29 -16.87
C ASP A 765 28.74 -35.19 -16.13
N SER A 766 27.78 -34.56 -15.45
CA SER A 766 26.74 -35.19 -14.60
C SER A 766 27.28 -35.95 -13.37
N ASN A 767 28.46 -35.58 -12.87
CA ASN A 767 29.03 -36.07 -11.60
C ASN A 767 29.34 -34.88 -10.70
N ASP A 768 29.24 -35.05 -9.37
CA ASP A 768 29.66 -34.03 -8.42
C ASP A 768 31.16 -34.21 -8.12
N VAL A 769 31.94 -33.16 -8.37
CA VAL A 769 33.39 -33.08 -8.14
C VAL A 769 33.67 -32.10 -7.01
N PHE A 770 34.65 -32.43 -6.17
CA PHE A 770 34.96 -31.72 -4.93
C PHE A 770 36.33 -31.07 -5.04
N TYR A 771 36.43 -29.77 -4.73
CA TYR A 771 37.69 -29.02 -4.75
C TYR A 771 37.95 -28.35 -3.42
N ARG A 772 39.17 -28.49 -2.90
CA ARG A 772 39.64 -27.91 -1.63
C ARG A 772 40.64 -26.79 -1.87
N SER A 773 40.60 -25.75 -1.05
CA SER A 773 41.62 -24.70 -0.99
C SER A 773 41.80 -24.19 0.44
N GLU A 774 42.98 -23.69 0.79
CA GLU A 774 43.27 -23.03 2.08
C GLU A 774 43.31 -21.50 1.95
N ASP A 775 43.48 -20.96 0.75
CA ASP A 775 43.57 -19.52 0.47
C ASP A 775 42.46 -18.99 -0.46
N GLY A 776 41.65 -19.88 -1.04
CA GLY A 776 40.60 -19.56 -2.02
C GLY A 776 41.10 -19.32 -3.44
N VAL A 777 42.41 -19.47 -3.68
CA VAL A 777 43.08 -19.18 -4.97
C VAL A 777 43.74 -20.42 -5.55
N HIS A 778 44.43 -21.21 -4.73
CA HIS A 778 45.05 -22.48 -5.14
C HIS A 778 44.13 -23.63 -4.76
N TRP A 779 43.64 -24.35 -5.76
CA TRP A 779 42.65 -25.42 -5.60
C TRP A 779 43.23 -26.78 -5.94
N GLN A 780 42.84 -27.80 -5.17
CA GLN A 780 43.14 -29.21 -5.42
C GLN A 780 41.84 -30.01 -5.46
N GLU A 781 41.73 -30.94 -6.41
CA GLU A 781 40.62 -31.89 -6.47
C GLU A 781 40.71 -32.90 -5.31
N VAL A 782 39.56 -33.29 -4.74
CA VAL A 782 39.47 -34.19 -3.59
C VAL A 782 38.63 -35.43 -3.93
N LEU A 783 39.26 -36.60 -3.78
CA LEU A 783 38.60 -37.89 -3.89
C LEU A 783 38.00 -38.28 -2.53
N LEU A 784 36.69 -38.52 -2.48
CA LEU A 784 35.98 -38.90 -1.26
C LEU A 784 36.11 -40.39 -0.89
N ASP A 785 36.53 -41.25 -1.83
CA ASP A 785 36.51 -42.70 -1.69
C ASP A 785 37.70 -43.36 -2.40
N THR A 786 38.08 -44.56 -1.96
CA THR A 786 39.09 -45.39 -2.62
C THR A 786 38.69 -46.87 -2.58
N PRO A 787 38.53 -47.56 -3.73
CA PRO A 787 38.64 -47.05 -5.11
C PRO A 787 37.60 -45.97 -5.42
N ASP A 788 37.81 -45.21 -6.49
CA ASP A 788 36.92 -44.13 -6.90
C ASP A 788 35.49 -44.65 -7.20
N PHE A 789 34.50 -43.97 -6.63
CA PHE A 789 33.07 -44.24 -6.80
C PHE A 789 32.35 -42.93 -7.09
N LYS A 790 31.38 -42.96 -8.02
CA LYS A 790 30.49 -41.83 -8.24
C LYS A 790 29.68 -41.54 -6.97
N VAL A 791 29.93 -40.37 -6.38
CA VAL A 791 29.18 -39.83 -5.24
C VAL A 791 28.16 -38.83 -5.77
N TRP A 792 26.88 -39.03 -5.45
CA TRP A 792 25.83 -38.06 -5.74
C TRP A 792 25.63 -37.16 -4.51
N PHE A 793 25.96 -35.88 -4.63
CA PHE A 793 25.92 -34.93 -3.52
C PHE A 793 24.49 -34.67 -3.04
N GLU A 794 24.31 -34.57 -1.72
CA GLU A 794 23.05 -34.15 -1.12
C GLU A 794 23.19 -32.90 -0.26
N SER A 795 24.17 -32.89 0.65
CA SER A 795 24.42 -31.76 1.54
C SER A 795 25.81 -31.84 2.17
N ILE A 796 26.31 -30.69 2.61
CA ILE A 796 27.53 -30.56 3.40
C ILE A 796 27.24 -29.76 4.67
N SER A 797 27.83 -30.21 5.78
CA SER A 797 27.76 -29.53 7.07
C SER A 797 29.09 -29.65 7.80
N ILE A 798 29.32 -28.78 8.77
CA ILE A 798 30.48 -28.83 9.65
C ILE A 798 29.95 -28.86 11.08
N VAL A 799 30.29 -29.91 11.81
CA VAL A 799 29.75 -30.20 13.14
C VAL A 799 30.92 -30.49 14.07
N ASN A 800 31.07 -29.68 15.12
CA ASN A 800 32.19 -29.79 16.06
C ASN A 800 33.58 -29.88 15.36
N GLY A 801 33.79 -29.04 14.34
CA GLY A 801 35.02 -29.00 13.54
C GLY A 801 35.24 -30.19 12.58
N THR A 802 34.27 -31.09 12.45
CA THR A 802 34.32 -32.21 11.49
C THR A 802 33.44 -31.89 10.29
N TRP A 803 33.99 -32.02 9.08
CA TRP A 803 33.27 -31.94 7.82
C TRP A 803 32.43 -33.20 7.62
N LEU A 804 31.17 -33.04 7.23
CA LEU A 804 30.22 -34.10 6.94
C LEU A 804 29.59 -33.88 5.56
N ILE A 805 29.78 -34.83 4.64
CA ILE A 805 29.10 -34.86 3.34
C ILE A 805 28.09 -36.00 3.34
N ARG A 806 26.84 -35.71 2.97
CA ARG A 806 25.82 -36.71 2.70
C ARG A 806 25.77 -37.03 1.21
N ASN A 807 25.63 -38.31 0.89
CA ASN A 807 25.43 -38.77 -0.48
C ASN A 807 24.11 -39.52 -0.65
N ARG A 808 23.48 -39.35 -1.81
CA ARG A 808 22.35 -40.18 -2.25
C ARG A 808 22.85 -41.44 -2.95
N ALA A 809 22.03 -42.49 -2.92
CA ALA A 809 22.16 -43.60 -3.86
C ALA A 809 21.44 -43.25 -5.17
N SER A 810 22.05 -43.58 -6.30
CA SER A 810 21.42 -43.59 -7.62
C SER A 810 21.58 -44.98 -8.25
N SER A 811 21.34 -45.10 -9.55
CA SER A 811 21.45 -46.36 -10.30
C SER A 811 22.87 -46.99 -10.26
N ARG A 812 23.00 -48.20 -10.84
CA ARG A 812 24.21 -49.05 -10.81
C ARG A 812 25.50 -48.24 -11.06
N GLY A 813 26.42 -48.27 -10.10
CA GLY A 813 27.75 -47.65 -10.20
C GLY A 813 27.99 -46.47 -9.25
N THR A 814 26.96 -46.01 -8.52
CA THR A 814 27.12 -45.02 -7.44
C THR A 814 27.38 -45.69 -6.09
N ARG A 815 27.98 -44.95 -5.15
CA ARG A 815 28.12 -45.40 -3.76
C ARG A 815 26.74 -45.49 -3.08
N SER A 816 26.56 -46.48 -2.22
CA SER A 816 25.39 -46.58 -1.33
C SER A 816 25.20 -45.33 -0.48
N GLU A 817 23.95 -44.98 -0.17
CA GLU A 817 23.59 -43.85 0.70
C GLU A 817 24.34 -43.92 2.03
N GLY A 818 24.81 -42.78 2.52
CA GLY A 818 25.55 -42.69 3.77
C GLY A 818 26.09 -41.29 4.05
N VAL A 819 27.06 -41.24 4.96
CA VAL A 819 27.76 -40.04 5.39
C VAL A 819 29.25 -40.26 5.24
N TYR A 820 29.90 -39.38 4.48
CA TYR A 820 31.34 -39.19 4.50
C TYR A 820 31.69 -38.18 5.60
N TYR A 821 32.76 -38.44 6.35
CA TYR A 821 33.27 -37.50 7.33
C TYR A 821 34.79 -37.31 7.22
N SER A 822 35.27 -36.11 7.54
CA SER A 822 36.69 -35.72 7.49
C SER A 822 37.01 -34.62 8.51
N SER A 823 38.23 -34.58 9.02
CA SER A 823 38.73 -33.51 9.90
C SER A 823 39.51 -32.41 9.17
N ASP A 824 39.89 -32.64 7.91
CA ASP A 824 40.74 -31.75 7.11
C ASP A 824 40.21 -31.49 5.68
N ALA A 825 39.02 -32.03 5.39
CA ALA A 825 38.38 -32.07 4.08
C ALA A 825 39.25 -32.71 2.96
N LEU A 826 40.25 -33.51 3.33
CA LEU A 826 41.17 -34.22 2.42
C LEU A 826 41.04 -35.73 2.59
N GLU A 827 41.19 -36.24 3.81
CA GLU A 827 41.01 -37.66 4.12
C GLU A 827 39.56 -37.92 4.55
N TRP A 828 38.82 -38.67 3.74
CA TRP A 828 37.40 -38.95 3.95
C TRP A 828 37.13 -40.40 4.33
N ARG A 829 36.14 -40.62 5.19
CA ARG A 829 35.69 -41.94 5.64
C ARG A 829 34.18 -42.09 5.47
N HIS A 830 33.75 -43.14 4.79
CA HIS A 830 32.32 -43.41 4.50
C HIS A 830 31.66 -44.29 5.57
N ARG A 831 30.43 -43.96 5.96
CA ARG A 831 29.57 -44.73 6.87
C ARG A 831 28.14 -44.82 6.35
N LEU A 832 27.60 -46.04 6.25
CA LEU A 832 26.27 -46.33 5.70
C LEU A 832 25.10 -45.96 6.65
N GLY A 833 25.34 -45.87 7.95
CA GLY A 833 24.29 -45.60 8.94
C GLY A 833 24.63 -46.11 10.35
N PRO A 834 23.79 -45.81 11.35
CA PRO A 834 23.98 -46.24 12.73
C PRO A 834 23.53 -47.70 13.02
N VAL A 835 22.90 -48.37 12.04
CA VAL A 835 22.36 -49.74 12.17
C VAL A 835 22.68 -50.54 10.91
N PRO A 836 22.94 -51.87 10.97
CA PRO A 836 23.14 -52.69 9.79
C PRO A 836 21.95 -52.64 8.81
N ALA A 837 22.26 -52.76 7.51
CA ALA A 837 21.29 -52.87 6.42
C ALA A 837 20.36 -54.08 6.56
N ASN A 838 19.25 -54.06 5.81
CA ASN A 838 18.28 -55.16 5.67
C ASN A 838 17.47 -55.51 6.94
N ASN A 839 17.03 -54.52 7.70
CA ASN A 839 16.05 -54.74 8.77
C ASN A 839 14.67 -54.15 8.40
N SER A 840 13.80 -54.99 7.84
CA SER A 840 12.45 -54.62 7.40
C SER A 840 11.51 -54.11 8.51
N SER A 841 11.89 -54.24 9.79
CA SER A 841 11.16 -53.59 10.90
C SER A 841 11.51 -52.11 11.10
N LEU A 842 12.53 -51.58 10.40
CA LEU A 842 13.03 -50.21 10.59
C LEU A 842 12.57 -49.20 9.54
N SER A 843 12.17 -49.61 8.34
CA SER A 843 11.79 -48.70 7.26
C SER A 843 10.96 -49.36 6.15
N LEU A 844 10.19 -48.55 5.42
CA LEU A 844 9.47 -48.94 4.20
C LEU A 844 10.38 -48.98 2.96
N ASN A 845 11.54 -48.30 3.00
CA ASN A 845 12.51 -48.28 1.90
C ASN A 845 13.57 -49.36 2.15
N ASP A 846 13.31 -50.59 1.68
CA ASP A 846 14.22 -51.76 1.75
C ASP A 846 14.81 -52.10 3.14
N GLY A 847 14.19 -51.60 4.22
CA GLY A 847 14.68 -51.76 5.59
C GLY A 847 15.83 -50.82 5.99
N HIS A 848 16.07 -49.74 5.23
CA HIS A 848 17.07 -48.70 5.53
C HIS A 848 16.47 -47.48 6.23
N LEU A 849 17.06 -47.08 7.35
CA LEU A 849 16.77 -45.79 8.00
C LEU A 849 17.35 -44.66 7.15
N SER A 850 16.51 -43.70 6.76
CA SER A 850 17.00 -42.50 6.08
C SER A 850 17.66 -41.56 7.10
N THR A 851 18.84 -41.05 6.79
CA THR A 851 19.51 -40.05 7.64
C THR A 851 18.80 -38.71 7.50
N LYS A 852 18.68 -37.94 8.59
CA LYS A 852 18.20 -36.55 8.56
C LYS A 852 19.33 -35.56 8.84
N GLU A 853 20.03 -35.73 9.95
CA GLU A 853 21.21 -34.92 10.27
C GLU A 853 22.09 -35.66 11.30
N ILE A 854 23.30 -35.14 11.52
CA ILE A 854 24.17 -35.56 12.62
C ILE A 854 24.55 -34.30 13.38
N ILE A 855 24.38 -34.29 14.69
CA ILE A 855 24.80 -33.18 15.58
C ILE A 855 25.77 -33.68 16.64
N TYR A 856 26.50 -32.75 17.26
CA TYR A 856 27.34 -33.03 18.41
C TYR A 856 26.73 -32.38 19.66
N PHE A 857 26.55 -33.17 20.72
CA PHE A 857 25.88 -32.74 21.94
C PHE A 857 26.50 -33.41 23.17
N ASN A 858 26.94 -32.58 24.12
CA ASN A 858 27.41 -33.02 25.45
C ASN A 858 28.40 -34.20 25.43
N GLY A 859 29.43 -34.11 24.58
CA GLY A 859 30.47 -35.13 24.45
C GLY A 859 30.12 -36.33 23.55
N MET A 860 28.95 -36.33 22.91
CA MET A 860 28.46 -37.42 22.06
C MET A 860 28.03 -36.92 20.69
N TRP A 861 28.19 -37.76 19.69
CA TRP A 861 27.55 -37.60 18.40
C TRP A 861 26.13 -38.16 18.47
N LEU A 862 25.17 -37.41 17.93
CA LEU A 862 23.78 -37.83 17.77
C LEU A 862 23.47 -37.96 16.28
N TRP A 863 23.14 -39.17 15.82
CA TRP A 863 22.71 -39.45 14.45
C TRP A 863 21.19 -39.52 14.43
N ILE A 864 20.57 -38.59 13.73
CA ILE A 864 19.12 -38.42 13.69
C ILE A 864 18.63 -39.03 12.38
N CYS A 865 17.70 -39.98 12.50
CA CYS A 865 17.19 -40.78 11.39
C CYS A 865 15.66 -40.77 11.37
N THR A 866 15.11 -41.07 10.20
CA THR A 866 13.66 -41.23 10.00
C THR A 866 13.31 -42.71 9.89
N GLN A 867 12.34 -43.15 10.70
CA GLN A 867 11.60 -44.41 10.55
C GLN A 867 10.16 -44.08 10.13
N TYR A 868 9.58 -44.87 9.25
CA TYR A 868 8.15 -44.75 8.95
C TYR A 868 7.30 -45.42 10.02
N GLU A 869 6.38 -44.68 10.62
CA GLU A 869 5.40 -45.18 11.58
C GLU A 869 4.02 -45.29 10.91
N ARG A 870 3.38 -46.46 11.00
CA ARG A 870 2.07 -46.73 10.41
C ARG A 870 0.95 -46.38 11.38
N TYR A 871 -0.10 -45.75 10.88
CA TYR A 871 -1.34 -45.48 11.63
C TYR A 871 -2.55 -46.00 10.87
N SER A 872 -3.60 -46.35 11.62
CA SER A 872 -4.90 -46.70 11.04
C SER A 872 -5.87 -45.52 11.08
N TYR A 873 -6.72 -45.41 10.05
CA TYR A 873 -7.80 -44.44 9.95
C TYR A 873 -9.02 -45.05 9.26
N ILE A 874 -10.19 -44.41 9.43
CA ILE A 874 -11.44 -44.87 8.81
C ILE A 874 -11.71 -43.99 7.58
N GLU A 875 -11.57 -44.59 6.41
CA GLU A 875 -12.01 -43.98 5.16
C GLU A 875 -13.51 -44.28 4.98
N LYS A 876 -14.33 -43.22 5.08
CA LYS A 876 -15.79 -43.33 4.91
C LYS A 876 -16.13 -43.60 3.45
N GLY A 877 -16.57 -44.84 3.17
CA GLY A 877 -17.02 -45.25 1.85
C GLY A 877 -18.52 -45.05 1.65
N PHE A 878 -18.96 -45.07 0.39
CA PHE A 878 -20.37 -44.81 0.03
C PHE A 878 -21.35 -45.93 0.44
N PHE A 879 -20.84 -47.10 0.83
CA PHE A 879 -21.62 -48.29 1.24
C PHE A 879 -21.17 -48.87 2.59
N SER A 880 -19.90 -48.71 2.96
CA SER A 880 -19.38 -49.07 4.28
C SER A 880 -18.09 -48.28 4.58
N ASP A 881 -17.85 -48.03 5.86
CA ASP A 881 -16.60 -47.46 6.35
C ASP A 881 -15.49 -48.52 6.26
N SER A 882 -14.35 -48.16 5.64
CA SER A 882 -13.21 -49.07 5.46
C SER A 882 -12.03 -48.64 6.33
N THR A 883 -11.39 -49.59 7.02
CA THR A 883 -10.15 -49.30 7.76
C THR A 883 -8.99 -49.27 6.77
N LYS A 884 -8.30 -48.13 6.69
CA LYS A 884 -7.10 -47.92 5.88
C LYS A 884 -5.89 -47.68 6.77
N THR A 885 -4.69 -47.86 6.23
CA THR A 885 -3.43 -47.59 6.92
C THR A 885 -2.62 -46.56 6.15
N GLY A 886 -2.29 -45.44 6.80
CA GLY A 886 -1.30 -44.48 6.32
C GLY A 886 0.03 -44.66 7.07
N SER A 887 0.99 -43.80 6.77
CA SER A 887 2.26 -43.72 7.50
C SER A 887 2.85 -42.31 7.47
N TYR A 888 3.54 -41.91 8.53
CA TYR A 888 4.29 -40.65 8.60
C TYR A 888 5.76 -40.89 9.01
N ALA A 889 6.57 -39.85 8.85
CA ALA A 889 7.98 -39.83 9.22
C ALA A 889 8.16 -39.63 10.74
N ARG A 890 8.57 -40.67 11.46
CA ARG A 890 8.91 -40.64 12.89
C ARG A 890 10.42 -40.53 13.09
N THR A 891 10.85 -39.58 13.91
CA THR A 891 12.27 -39.38 14.24
C THR A 891 12.78 -40.40 15.25
N ILE A 892 14.00 -40.91 15.03
CA ILE A 892 14.79 -41.73 15.96
C ILE A 892 16.16 -41.10 16.09
N VAL A 893 16.68 -41.01 17.31
CA VAL A 893 18.05 -40.55 17.58
C VAL A 893 18.91 -41.72 18.05
N PHE A 894 20.08 -41.87 17.46
CA PHE A 894 21.15 -42.75 17.92
C PHE A 894 22.28 -41.91 18.51
N CYS A 895 23.02 -42.44 19.47
CA CYS A 895 24.17 -41.78 20.07
C CYS A 895 25.42 -42.67 19.99
N ALA A 896 26.59 -42.04 19.86
CA ALA A 896 27.91 -42.66 19.93
C ALA A 896 28.95 -41.66 20.46
N LYS A 897 30.10 -42.15 20.94
CA LYS A 897 31.23 -41.28 21.33
C LYS A 897 32.04 -40.76 20.13
N THR A 898 32.00 -41.48 19.02
CA THR A 898 32.72 -41.21 17.78
C THR A 898 31.83 -41.55 16.59
N LEU A 899 32.05 -40.90 15.44
CA LEU A 899 31.30 -41.19 14.20
C LEU A 899 31.43 -42.66 13.75
N ASP A 900 32.52 -43.32 14.15
CA ASP A 900 32.76 -44.75 13.92
C ASP A 900 31.87 -45.71 14.71
N GLY A 901 31.11 -45.23 15.68
CA GLY A 901 30.29 -46.05 16.57
C GLY A 901 31.07 -46.71 17.72
N PRO A 902 30.52 -47.75 18.38
CA PRO A 902 29.20 -48.32 18.13
C PRO A 902 28.07 -47.32 18.42
N TRP A 903 27.03 -47.37 17.60
CA TRP A 903 25.84 -46.55 17.73
C TRP A 903 24.75 -47.32 18.49
N GLN A 904 24.06 -46.62 19.40
CA GLN A 904 22.93 -47.16 20.17
C GLN A 904 21.78 -46.17 20.19
N ARG A 905 20.53 -46.61 20.34
CA ARG A 905 19.38 -45.70 20.47
C ARG A 905 19.59 -44.77 21.67
N TRP A 906 19.35 -43.49 21.48
CA TRP A 906 19.49 -42.49 22.54
C TRP A 906 18.24 -42.52 23.44
N ASP A 907 18.44 -42.77 24.72
CA ASP A 907 17.37 -42.92 25.72
C ASP A 907 16.65 -41.59 26.04
N LYS A 908 17.19 -40.47 25.56
CA LYS A 908 16.60 -39.12 25.65
C LYS A 908 16.05 -38.62 24.31
N SER A 909 15.79 -39.52 23.35
CA SER A 909 15.11 -39.17 22.10
C SER A 909 13.79 -38.43 22.36
N PRO A 910 13.43 -37.41 21.57
CA PRO A 910 12.13 -36.74 21.68
C PRO A 910 10.99 -37.73 21.40
N THR A 911 9.92 -37.60 22.18
CA THR A 911 8.68 -38.40 22.03
C THR A 911 7.49 -37.47 21.80
N PRO A 912 7.31 -36.96 20.57
CA PRO A 912 6.18 -36.11 20.23
C PRO A 912 4.88 -36.95 20.07
N ASP A 913 3.75 -36.27 19.90
CA ASP A 913 2.43 -36.90 19.73
C ASP A 913 2.31 -37.69 18.40
N GLU A 914 1.35 -38.63 18.32
CA GLU A 914 1.07 -39.38 17.08
C GLU A 914 0.80 -38.43 15.90
N GLY A 915 1.56 -38.61 14.82
CA GLY A 915 1.46 -37.81 13.60
C GLY A 915 2.34 -36.57 13.55
N VAL A 916 3.13 -36.30 14.58
CA VAL A 916 4.15 -35.23 14.56
C VAL A 916 5.46 -35.76 13.98
N LYS A 917 6.03 -35.01 13.03
CA LYS A 917 7.39 -35.18 12.51
C LYS A 917 8.29 -34.07 13.03
N ILE A 918 9.57 -34.38 13.21
CA ILE A 918 10.58 -33.41 13.64
C ILE A 918 11.41 -33.01 12.43
N GLU A 919 11.44 -31.73 12.11
CA GLU A 919 12.15 -31.21 10.93
C GLU A 919 13.65 -31.07 11.14
N THR A 920 14.09 -30.61 12.30
CA THR A 920 15.52 -30.61 12.66
C THR A 920 15.66 -30.58 14.18
N ILE A 921 16.77 -31.14 14.68
CA ILE A 921 17.23 -30.99 16.06
C ILE A 921 18.55 -30.23 16.05
N SER A 922 18.62 -29.11 16.77
CA SER A 922 19.80 -28.25 16.84
C SER A 922 20.32 -28.15 18.27
N ALA A 923 21.64 -28.15 18.43
CA ALA A 923 22.29 -27.87 19.71
C ALA A 923 22.47 -26.35 19.89
N LEU A 924 22.17 -25.85 21.08
CA LEU A 924 22.31 -24.43 21.38
C LEU A 924 23.78 -24.09 21.71
N PRO A 925 24.39 -23.06 21.09
CA PRO A 925 25.76 -22.67 21.39
C PRO A 925 25.89 -22.23 22.84
N GLY A 926 27.04 -22.47 23.46
CA GLY A 926 27.31 -22.14 24.87
C GLY A 926 26.46 -22.87 25.92
N ARG A 927 25.41 -23.61 25.55
CA ARG A 927 24.44 -24.22 26.49
C ARG A 927 24.33 -25.73 26.30
N ASN A 928 24.14 -26.46 27.41
CA ASN A 928 23.85 -27.90 27.36
C ASN A 928 22.36 -28.16 27.11
N ALA A 929 21.87 -27.71 25.95
CA ALA A 929 20.48 -27.84 25.53
C ALA A 929 20.32 -28.09 24.02
N LEU A 930 19.20 -28.69 23.65
CA LEU A 930 18.76 -28.92 22.27
C LEU A 930 17.40 -28.27 22.03
N LEU A 931 17.16 -27.86 20.79
CA LEU A 931 15.82 -27.58 20.26
C LEU A 931 15.45 -28.63 19.21
N ALA A 932 14.18 -28.98 19.14
CA ALA A 932 13.60 -29.83 18.10
C ALA A 932 12.41 -29.09 17.47
N PHE A 933 12.48 -28.85 16.17
CA PHE A 933 11.44 -28.17 15.39
C PHE A 933 10.41 -29.20 14.92
N CYS A 934 9.15 -29.06 15.32
CA CYS A 934 8.13 -30.09 15.16
C CYS A 934 6.94 -29.57 14.35
N GLU A 935 6.45 -30.36 13.40
CA GLU A 935 5.21 -30.09 12.65
C GLU A 935 4.37 -31.36 12.50
N TYR A 936 3.08 -31.21 12.24
CA TYR A 936 2.22 -32.37 11.98
C TYR A 936 2.34 -32.80 10.51
N ASP A 937 2.37 -34.12 10.27
CA ASP A 937 2.35 -34.66 8.92
C ASP A 937 0.99 -34.36 8.24
N TYR A 938 1.05 -33.71 7.08
CA TYR A 938 -0.13 -33.28 6.32
C TYR A 938 -1.05 -34.46 5.93
N SER A 939 -0.48 -35.61 5.57
CA SER A 939 -1.28 -36.80 5.24
C SER A 939 -1.96 -37.35 6.49
N TYR A 940 -1.25 -37.40 7.62
CA TYR A 940 -1.85 -37.79 8.90
C TYR A 940 -3.01 -36.88 9.31
N LEU A 941 -2.86 -35.55 9.24
CA LEU A 941 -3.93 -34.60 9.58
C LEU A 941 -5.16 -34.80 8.69
N ARG A 942 -4.96 -34.86 7.37
CA ARG A 942 -6.00 -35.09 6.37
C ARG A 942 -6.73 -36.42 6.60
N ASP A 943 -5.99 -37.50 6.76
CA ASP A 943 -6.54 -38.86 6.85
C ASP A 943 -7.28 -39.09 8.20
N LYS A 944 -6.81 -38.45 9.28
CA LYS A 944 -7.50 -38.43 10.59
C LYS A 944 -8.59 -37.35 10.68
N LYS A 945 -8.74 -36.49 9.67
CA LYS A 945 -9.65 -35.33 9.65
C LYS A 945 -9.49 -34.38 10.85
N LYS A 946 -8.24 -34.18 11.28
CA LYS A 946 -7.88 -33.18 12.29
C LYS A 946 -7.81 -31.79 11.62
N PRO A 947 -8.10 -30.70 12.35
CA PRO A 947 -7.81 -29.35 11.85
C PRO A 947 -6.30 -29.19 11.62
N GLU A 948 -5.93 -28.21 10.81
CA GLU A 948 -4.53 -27.84 10.65
C GLU A 948 -3.98 -27.34 12.00
N MET A 949 -2.83 -27.87 12.40
CA MET A 949 -2.20 -27.61 13.69
C MET A 949 -0.89 -26.88 13.44
N PRO A 950 -0.63 -25.70 14.05
CA PRO A 950 0.59 -24.96 13.83
C PRO A 950 1.81 -25.78 14.28
N PRO A 951 2.95 -25.67 13.59
CA PRO A 951 4.21 -26.21 14.08
C PRO A 951 4.62 -25.60 15.43
N PHE A 952 5.52 -26.26 16.14
CA PHE A 952 6.00 -25.84 17.46
C PHE A 952 7.44 -26.30 17.70
N VAL A 953 8.15 -25.61 18.59
CA VAL A 953 9.50 -26.01 19.00
C VAL A 953 9.44 -26.73 20.35
N MET A 954 10.21 -27.80 20.50
CA MET A 954 10.47 -28.46 21.78
C MET A 954 11.89 -28.19 22.26
N TYR A 955 12.08 -28.02 23.56
CA TYR A 955 13.36 -27.82 24.23
C TYR A 955 13.72 -29.02 25.10
N TYR A 956 15.00 -29.39 25.07
CA TYR A 956 15.63 -30.32 26.00
C TYR A 956 16.80 -29.63 26.68
N GLY A 957 16.78 -29.49 28.00
CA GLY A 957 17.84 -28.82 28.74
C GLY A 957 17.97 -29.32 30.17
N ALA A 958 18.10 -28.39 31.14
CA ALA A 958 18.39 -28.73 32.54
C ALA A 958 17.42 -29.73 33.18
N ALA A 959 16.14 -29.71 32.79
CA ALA A 959 15.11 -30.64 33.25
C ALA A 959 15.26 -32.08 32.72
N LYS A 960 16.21 -32.33 31.80
CA LYS A 960 16.50 -33.63 31.15
C LYS A 960 15.27 -34.34 30.55
N THR A 961 14.26 -33.56 30.20
CA THR A 961 12.98 -33.96 29.59
C THR A 961 12.63 -32.95 28.50
N TRP A 962 11.93 -33.40 27.47
CA TRP A 962 11.47 -32.55 26.37
C TRP A 962 10.21 -31.79 26.77
N GLN A 963 10.18 -30.48 26.53
CA GLN A 963 9.07 -29.59 26.85
C GLN A 963 8.79 -28.67 25.65
N LYS A 964 7.57 -28.13 25.48
CA LYS A 964 7.32 -27.15 24.41
C LYS A 964 7.92 -25.80 24.79
N CYS A 965 8.58 -25.13 23.85
CA CYS A 965 9.06 -23.77 24.01
C CYS A 965 7.91 -22.77 23.99
N ASN A 966 8.14 -21.58 24.56
CA ASN A 966 7.47 -20.38 24.07
C ASN A 966 8.24 -19.87 22.84
N TRP A 967 7.54 -19.55 21.76
CA TRP A 967 8.12 -19.15 20.48
C TRP A 967 7.32 -17.97 19.91
N GLY A 968 7.86 -16.77 20.00
CA GLY A 968 7.19 -15.53 19.60
C GLY A 968 7.29 -15.18 18.12
N GLY A 969 8.03 -15.96 17.33
CA GLY A 969 8.11 -15.83 15.88
C GLY A 969 7.03 -16.63 15.16
N SER A 970 6.94 -16.48 13.83
CA SER A 970 6.05 -17.33 13.04
C SER A 970 6.48 -18.80 13.14
N THR A 971 5.49 -19.69 13.27
CA THR A 971 5.71 -21.14 13.35
C THR A 971 5.89 -21.77 11.97
N ASN A 972 6.08 -21.00 10.90
CA ASN A 972 6.16 -21.53 9.55
C ASN A 972 7.61 -21.93 9.23
N PHE A 973 8.00 -23.11 9.69
CA PHE A 973 9.33 -23.72 9.51
C PHE A 973 9.54 -24.20 8.06
N GLY A 974 9.43 -23.27 7.10
CA GLY A 974 9.37 -23.53 5.68
C GLY A 974 10.52 -24.42 5.20
N HIS A 975 10.16 -25.54 4.54
CA HIS A 975 11.00 -26.68 4.17
C HIS A 975 12.51 -26.39 4.10
N TYR A 976 13.19 -26.52 5.24
CA TYR A 976 14.57 -26.11 5.42
C TYR A 976 15.52 -26.83 4.44
N ARG A 977 15.96 -26.12 3.40
CA ARG A 977 17.18 -26.49 2.64
C ARG A 977 18.46 -26.07 3.38
N THR A 978 18.34 -25.21 4.38
CA THR A 978 19.44 -24.72 5.22
C THR A 978 19.08 -24.95 6.69
N PRO A 979 19.94 -25.57 7.52
CA PRO A 979 19.68 -25.72 8.96
C PRO A 979 19.54 -24.36 9.66
N PRO A 980 18.71 -24.24 10.72
CA PRO A 980 18.57 -23.01 11.49
C PRO A 980 19.91 -22.64 12.16
N ALA A 981 20.28 -21.37 12.09
CA ALA A 981 21.50 -20.87 12.69
C ALA A 981 21.23 -20.32 14.09
N PHE A 982 22.20 -20.55 14.99
CA PHE A 982 22.16 -20.04 16.36
C PHE A 982 23.49 -19.38 16.70
N ALA A 983 23.41 -18.24 17.38
CA ALA A 983 24.53 -17.48 17.87
C ALA A 983 24.44 -17.28 19.38
N ASP A 984 25.60 -17.18 20.03
CA ASP A 984 25.72 -16.79 21.43
C ASP A 984 26.04 -15.29 21.48
N GLY A 985 25.07 -14.48 21.91
CA GLY A 985 25.20 -13.04 22.11
C GLY A 985 25.76 -12.67 23.49
N GLY A 986 26.31 -13.64 24.24
CA GLY A 986 26.84 -13.45 25.59
C GLY A 986 25.76 -13.60 26.65
N ASP A 987 24.93 -12.57 26.82
CA ASP A 987 23.82 -12.60 27.79
C ASP A 987 22.63 -13.44 27.30
N GLU A 988 22.52 -13.62 25.99
CA GLU A 988 21.36 -14.20 25.32
C GLU A 988 21.74 -15.05 24.09
N LEU A 989 20.90 -16.04 23.77
CA LEU A 989 20.99 -16.75 22.50
C LEU A 989 20.20 -16.01 21.43
N VAL A 990 20.72 -15.99 20.21
CA VAL A 990 20.03 -15.45 19.03
C VAL A 990 19.80 -16.58 18.02
N TYR A 991 18.56 -16.73 17.57
CA TYR A 991 18.17 -17.58 16.44
C TYR A 991 18.14 -16.72 15.18
N ILE A 992 18.70 -17.27 14.11
CA ILE A 992 18.85 -16.64 12.81
C ILE A 992 18.24 -17.58 11.76
N GLY A 993 17.17 -17.13 11.12
CA GLY A 993 16.50 -17.85 10.02
C GLY A 993 15.69 -16.88 9.18
N SER A 994 14.43 -17.22 8.92
CA SER A 994 13.43 -16.34 8.27
C SER A 994 13.03 -15.12 9.11
N GLU A 995 13.37 -15.16 10.41
CA GLU A 995 13.13 -14.15 11.43
C GLU A 995 14.30 -14.19 12.41
N ILE A 996 14.47 -13.12 13.19
CA ILE A 996 15.46 -13.04 14.26
C ILE A 996 14.74 -13.12 15.60
N LEU A 997 15.07 -14.13 16.41
CA LEU A 997 14.53 -14.31 17.76
C LEU A 997 15.65 -14.33 18.79
N SER A 998 15.36 -13.93 20.03
CA SER A 998 16.30 -14.01 21.16
C SER A 998 15.74 -14.76 22.36
N SER A 999 16.61 -15.43 23.12
CA SER A 999 16.26 -16.06 24.40
C SER A 999 17.45 -16.08 25.38
N GLU A 1000 17.28 -15.48 26.56
CA GLU A 1000 18.21 -15.63 27.70
C GLU A 1000 18.36 -17.08 28.18
N LYS A 1001 17.28 -17.87 28.01
CA LYS A 1001 17.08 -19.18 28.65
C LYS A 1001 17.12 -20.37 27.67
N GLY A 1002 16.97 -20.08 26.37
CA GLY A 1002 16.95 -21.06 25.28
C GLY A 1002 15.62 -21.80 25.08
N TYR A 1003 14.58 -21.52 25.87
CA TYR A 1003 13.25 -22.13 25.77
C TYR A 1003 12.09 -21.12 25.69
N ASP A 1004 12.39 -19.83 25.83
CA ASP A 1004 11.44 -18.72 25.85
C ASP A 1004 11.94 -17.68 24.85
N TRP A 1005 11.50 -17.82 23.60
CA TRP A 1005 12.05 -17.09 22.46
C TRP A 1005 11.13 -15.93 22.08
N GLN A 1006 11.69 -14.72 22.06
CA GLN A 1006 10.96 -13.50 21.70
C GLN A 1006 11.41 -13.02 20.32
N LEU A 1007 10.46 -12.60 19.49
CA LEU A 1007 10.73 -12.00 18.19
C LEU A 1007 11.45 -10.66 18.36
N ARG A 1008 12.56 -10.47 17.64
CA ARG A 1008 13.29 -9.20 17.54
C ARG A 1008 12.90 -8.45 16.29
N ASP A 1009 12.98 -9.15 15.16
CA ASP A 1009 12.81 -8.60 13.83
C ASP A 1009 12.26 -9.68 12.88
N SER A 1010 11.26 -9.30 12.08
CA SER A 1010 10.63 -10.12 11.05
C SER A 1010 10.79 -9.54 9.65
N SER A 1011 11.61 -8.49 9.49
CA SER A 1011 11.94 -7.86 8.21
C SER A 1011 13.26 -8.40 7.61
N LEU A 1012 14.13 -8.95 8.45
CA LEU A 1012 15.42 -9.54 8.07
C LEU A 1012 15.33 -11.07 8.02
N SER A 1013 15.62 -11.64 6.84
CA SER A 1013 15.75 -13.09 6.59
C SER A 1013 17.14 -13.39 6.04
N PHE A 1014 17.83 -14.34 6.66
CA PHE A 1014 19.22 -14.67 6.33
C PHE A 1014 19.42 -16.16 6.10
N LYS A 1015 20.12 -16.48 5.00
CA LYS A 1015 20.48 -17.84 4.59
C LYS A 1015 21.84 -18.27 5.09
N GLY A 1016 22.77 -17.31 5.20
CA GLY A 1016 24.11 -17.53 5.71
C GLY A 1016 24.39 -16.65 6.91
N TYR A 1017 24.99 -17.24 7.92
CA TYR A 1017 25.52 -16.57 9.11
C TYR A 1017 27.00 -16.96 9.23
N PHE A 1018 27.87 -15.95 9.26
CA PHE A 1018 29.32 -16.13 9.30
C PHE A 1018 29.93 -15.28 10.42
N PRO A 1019 30.15 -15.87 11.62
CA PRO A 1019 30.80 -15.16 12.72
C PRO A 1019 32.29 -14.97 12.42
N LEU A 1020 32.69 -13.71 12.23
CA LEU A 1020 34.08 -13.30 12.18
C LEU A 1020 34.53 -12.84 13.57
N LYS A 1021 35.81 -12.52 13.72
CA LYS A 1021 36.40 -12.10 15.00
C LYS A 1021 35.79 -10.81 15.56
N ASP A 1022 35.57 -9.80 14.71
CA ASP A 1022 35.19 -8.44 15.12
C ASP A 1022 33.75 -8.05 14.65
N VAL A 1023 33.15 -8.83 13.74
CA VAL A 1023 31.81 -8.66 13.15
C VAL A 1023 31.21 -10.03 12.80
N SER A 1024 29.90 -10.10 12.59
CA SER A 1024 29.23 -11.20 11.88
C SER A 1024 28.71 -10.72 10.53
N LEU A 1025 28.89 -11.54 9.49
CA LEU A 1025 28.32 -11.30 8.16
C LEU A 1025 27.08 -12.18 7.93
N PHE A 1026 26.09 -11.60 7.26
CA PHE A 1026 24.82 -12.24 6.95
C PHE A 1026 24.49 -12.11 5.47
N THR A 1027 24.16 -13.22 4.82
CA THR A 1027 23.83 -13.26 3.40
C THR A 1027 22.33 -13.54 3.20
N PRO A 1028 21.64 -12.79 2.33
CA PRO A 1028 20.20 -12.95 2.09
C PRO A 1028 19.86 -14.25 1.34
N ASP A 1029 18.58 -14.60 1.29
CA ASP A 1029 18.09 -15.84 0.66
C ASP A 1029 18.25 -15.91 -0.86
N ASN A 1030 18.16 -14.74 -1.52
CA ASN A 1030 18.22 -14.55 -2.96
C ASN A 1030 19.61 -14.04 -3.39
N SER A 1031 19.84 -14.00 -4.72
CA SER A 1031 21.01 -13.33 -5.30
C SER A 1031 20.93 -11.81 -5.05
N GLY A 1032 21.47 -11.38 -3.92
CA GLY A 1032 21.44 -9.99 -3.47
C GLY A 1032 22.67 -9.21 -3.92
N SER A 1033 22.48 -7.94 -4.25
CA SER A 1033 23.54 -6.95 -4.39
C SER A 1033 24.02 -6.40 -3.04
N ALA A 1034 23.70 -7.07 -1.92
CA ALA A 1034 23.99 -6.60 -0.57
C ALA A 1034 24.17 -7.77 0.41
N ILE A 1035 24.95 -7.53 1.45
CA ILE A 1035 25.06 -8.36 2.66
C ILE A 1035 24.80 -7.48 3.88
N HIS A 1036 24.55 -8.08 5.05
CA HIS A 1036 24.43 -7.34 6.29
C HIS A 1036 25.61 -7.63 7.23
N VAL A 1037 26.01 -6.62 8.01
CA VAL A 1037 27.12 -6.64 8.96
C VAL A 1037 26.58 -6.26 10.34
N SER A 1038 26.91 -7.03 11.38
CA SER A 1038 26.55 -6.71 12.77
C SER A 1038 27.71 -6.98 13.72
N GLN A 1039 27.90 -6.15 14.75
CA GLN A 1039 28.88 -6.39 15.81
C GLN A 1039 28.27 -7.04 17.07
N ASP A 1040 26.97 -6.88 17.27
CA ASP A 1040 26.27 -7.16 18.53
C ASP A 1040 25.05 -8.10 18.36
N LEU A 1041 24.74 -8.51 17.13
CA LEU A 1041 23.56 -9.31 16.77
C LEU A 1041 22.23 -8.60 17.12
N ARG A 1042 22.24 -7.26 17.16
CA ARG A 1042 21.09 -6.39 17.40
C ARG A 1042 20.94 -5.34 16.30
N GLU A 1043 22.01 -4.62 15.96
CA GLU A 1043 22.01 -3.69 14.84
C GLU A 1043 22.65 -4.34 13.60
N PHE A 1044 21.89 -4.40 12.50
CA PHE A 1044 22.30 -4.99 11.22
C PHE A 1044 22.44 -3.87 10.18
N LYS A 1045 23.67 -3.63 9.72
CA LYS A 1045 24.00 -2.57 8.76
C LYS A 1045 24.18 -3.17 7.37
N GLU A 1046 23.45 -2.63 6.39
CA GLU A 1046 23.54 -3.08 4.99
C GLU A 1046 24.86 -2.62 4.36
N LEU A 1047 25.52 -3.53 3.65
CA LEU A 1047 26.72 -3.29 2.84
C LEU A 1047 26.41 -3.73 1.40
N MET A 1048 26.40 -2.77 0.48
CA MET A 1048 26.21 -3.03 -0.95
C MET A 1048 27.47 -3.67 -1.55
N LEU A 1049 27.26 -4.70 -2.37
CA LEU A 1049 28.28 -5.35 -3.20
C LEU A 1049 28.34 -4.68 -4.59
N ASP A 1050 29.32 -5.07 -5.40
CA ASP A 1050 29.39 -4.64 -6.81
C ASP A 1050 28.11 -5.01 -7.58
N ASP A 1051 27.73 -4.15 -8.52
CA ASP A 1051 26.55 -4.36 -9.38
C ASP A 1051 26.64 -5.69 -10.14
N GLY A 1052 25.60 -6.50 -10.02
CA GLY A 1052 25.50 -7.82 -10.64
C GLY A 1052 24.73 -8.78 -9.75
N ALA A 1053 24.77 -10.06 -10.10
CA ALA A 1053 24.19 -11.13 -9.32
C ALA A 1053 25.28 -11.92 -8.60
N TRP A 1054 25.11 -12.08 -7.28
CA TRP A 1054 25.99 -12.85 -6.42
C TRP A 1054 25.32 -14.16 -5.99
N SER A 1055 26.06 -15.25 -5.99
CA SER A 1055 25.60 -16.56 -5.52
C SER A 1055 26.69 -17.30 -4.73
N HIS A 1056 26.28 -18.30 -3.94
CA HIS A 1056 27.15 -19.13 -3.10
C HIS A 1056 28.10 -18.37 -2.13
N LEU A 1057 27.75 -17.12 -1.79
CA LEU A 1057 28.50 -16.28 -0.84
C LEU A 1057 28.76 -17.02 0.48
N THR A 1058 30.04 -17.20 0.78
CA THR A 1058 30.53 -17.95 1.93
C THR A 1058 31.73 -17.21 2.53
N ALA A 1059 31.78 -17.02 3.85
CA ALA A 1059 32.82 -16.23 4.51
C ALA A 1059 33.64 -17.04 5.53
N ASN A 1060 34.96 -16.80 5.53
CA ASN A 1060 35.92 -17.25 6.56
C ASN A 1060 36.46 -16.02 7.33
N GLN A 1061 37.40 -16.21 8.26
CA GLN A 1061 37.92 -15.14 9.14
C GLN A 1061 38.68 -13.99 8.43
N ALA A 1062 39.19 -14.20 7.22
CA ALA A 1062 39.98 -13.22 6.46
C ALA A 1062 39.32 -12.79 5.13
N ASN A 1063 38.50 -13.67 4.55
CA ASN A 1063 37.99 -13.53 3.19
C ASN A 1063 36.55 -14.02 3.05
N ILE A 1064 35.85 -13.44 2.08
CA ILE A 1064 34.58 -13.94 1.56
C ILE A 1064 34.78 -14.45 0.13
N LEU A 1065 34.14 -15.55 -0.24
CA LEU A 1065 34.18 -16.15 -1.57
C LEU A 1065 32.77 -16.19 -2.15
N GLY A 1066 32.61 -15.85 -3.43
CA GLY A 1066 31.31 -15.85 -4.11
C GLY A 1066 31.44 -16.05 -5.62
N VAL A 1067 30.38 -16.57 -6.22
CA VAL A 1067 30.22 -16.63 -7.68
C VAL A 1067 29.47 -15.37 -8.11
N TYR A 1068 29.95 -14.70 -9.16
CA TYR A 1068 29.44 -13.41 -9.62
C TYR A 1068 29.28 -13.40 -11.14
N TYR A 1069 28.21 -12.76 -11.62
CA TYR A 1069 28.08 -12.32 -13.01
C TYR A 1069 27.40 -10.94 -13.06
N ALA A 1070 27.84 -10.05 -13.97
CA ALA A 1070 27.26 -8.70 -14.09
C ALA A 1070 25.90 -8.73 -14.82
N ASN A 1071 25.75 -9.60 -15.82
CA ASN A 1071 24.56 -9.77 -16.64
C ASN A 1071 24.44 -11.25 -17.10
N ARG A 1072 23.24 -11.74 -17.41
CA ARG A 1072 22.98 -13.10 -17.95
C ARG A 1072 23.68 -13.40 -19.29
N HIS A 1073 24.34 -12.41 -19.88
CA HIS A 1073 25.09 -12.50 -21.14
C HIS A 1073 26.60 -12.28 -20.97
N GLU A 1074 27.09 -12.13 -19.74
CA GLU A 1074 28.50 -11.91 -19.42
C GLU A 1074 29.12 -13.13 -18.71
N GLU A 1075 30.45 -13.17 -18.64
CA GLU A 1075 31.22 -14.28 -18.06
C GLU A 1075 30.97 -14.41 -16.53
N THR A 1076 30.46 -15.56 -16.11
CA THR A 1076 30.39 -15.93 -14.69
C THR A 1076 31.79 -16.19 -14.15
N MET A 1077 32.12 -15.56 -13.02
CA MET A 1077 33.46 -15.60 -12.43
C MET A 1077 33.40 -15.90 -10.93
N LEU A 1078 34.39 -16.65 -10.44
CA LEU A 1078 34.65 -16.81 -9.01
C LEU A 1078 35.41 -15.57 -8.50
N ARG A 1079 34.93 -14.95 -7.42
CA ARG A 1079 35.55 -13.77 -6.80
C ARG A 1079 35.84 -14.01 -5.33
N ILE A 1080 36.98 -13.50 -4.87
CA ILE A 1080 37.39 -13.46 -3.47
C ILE A 1080 37.45 -12.00 -3.00
N GLY A 1081 36.77 -11.73 -1.89
CA GLY A 1081 36.71 -10.44 -1.22
C GLY A 1081 37.63 -10.41 0.00
N ASN A 1082 38.39 -9.33 0.16
CA ASN A 1082 39.21 -9.07 1.34
C ASN A 1082 38.47 -8.09 2.25
N TYR A 1083 38.47 -8.34 3.57
CA TYR A 1083 37.91 -7.40 4.53
C TYR A 1083 38.89 -6.26 4.77
N ILE A 1084 38.46 -5.03 4.48
CA ILE A 1084 39.23 -3.82 4.74
C ILE A 1084 38.58 -3.11 5.91
N THR A 1085 39.39 -2.60 6.83
CA THR A 1085 38.93 -1.83 7.99
C THR A 1085 39.88 -0.66 8.22
N GLN A 1086 39.39 0.56 8.04
CA GLN A 1086 40.18 1.80 8.11
C GLN A 1086 39.60 2.71 9.18
N GLU A 1087 40.45 3.33 10.00
CA GLU A 1087 40.01 4.32 10.99
C GLU A 1087 39.40 5.53 10.27
N LYS A 1088 38.23 5.99 10.72
CA LYS A 1088 37.52 7.12 10.12
C LYS A 1088 38.17 8.43 10.58
N SER A 1089 38.73 9.17 9.63
CA SER A 1089 39.58 10.36 9.83
C SER A 1089 38.84 11.58 10.39
#